data_AF-A0A922D0R9-F1
#
_entry.id   AF-A0A922D0R9-F1
#
_cell.length_a   1.000
_cell.length_b   1.000
_cell.length_c   1.000
_cell.angle_alpha   90.00
_cell.angle_beta   90.00
_cell.angle_gamma   90.00
#
_symmetry.space_group_name_H-M   'P 1'
#
loop_
_entity.id
_entity.type
_entity.pdbx_description
1 polymer ?
#
loop_
_entity_poly.entity_id
_entity_poly.type
_entity_poly.pdbx_seq_one_letter_code
_entity_poly.pdbx_strand_id
1 'polypeptide(L)'
;MGCCGECCVPPKESREPIRYDPDFKGPVHNRSCTDIIWLILFILFLGVWGYVGYYSITRGNIENLLAPIDSKGRRCGLDSGLEDKKYLVFFDISKCLSPDSPIVGCSTPQVCVSKCPERFIRFGTELTPATMEQLRSSMVCTDDVNVRDMTHTQAMQYIKENKCAPYVLQSQPVISRCIGDLSTIQCKGATTPSSKAFDSESGSVCVRNTEEARKSLLNRATVLDTYLGWISASWVTTFTRNERETHVVVLFGRCFVNVTQVVTIMEEETTNIGLDVDEMLTQISQLVQFNQLSAQIVQDLEQSRWYLAGALVFVVIICFIYILLLRWVVVPVVWVSIAGLFGLLGFSLYLCYKNYEYYRDNPVGLYQTTNLKGYAESIFSKKETWMALLVAGAILLLILLLVVIFLRNRISIATALIREGSKAVTSIKSTIFFPIFPWVLQCVVMAYGVFIFMLILSIGENAFGVANIKNDTTCDCGGLYTESCDPATFALKCRDTAGGACKMAICHFTGINNPHSVVYLHLINLLGFFWTLFFISGVSDMILASTFSRWYWTFHKKDLPFFTLTSGIFQTLRYHLGTVAFGALIIAIVRVIRVILEYIDHKLKKFDNPLSRAIMCCCKCFFWCLESFLKFINKNAYIMCAVHGHSF
;
A
#
# COMPACT_ATOMS: atom_id res chain seq x y z
N MET A 1 -15.78 42.40 -48.21
CA MET A 1 -16.61 43.25 -47.35
C MET A 1 -17.85 42.46 -46.93
N GLY A 2 -18.17 42.43 -45.64
CA GLY A 2 -19.32 41.72 -45.03
C GLY A 2 -19.03 40.25 -44.69
N CYS A 3 -19.09 39.73 -43.47
CA CYS A 3 -19.85 40.15 -42.28
C CYS A 3 -19.07 39.91 -40.97
N CYS A 4 -18.86 40.97 -40.19
CA CYS A 4 -18.76 40.93 -38.73
C CYS A 4 -20.14 41.32 -38.19
N GLY A 5 -20.75 40.48 -37.35
CA GLY A 5 -21.98 40.80 -36.65
C GLY A 5 -22.63 39.54 -36.11
N GLU A 6 -22.76 39.45 -34.79
CA GLU A 6 -23.42 38.38 -34.01
C GLU A 6 -22.56 37.15 -33.65
N CYS A 7 -21.56 37.38 -32.82
CA CYS A 7 -21.12 36.40 -31.83
C CYS A 7 -21.38 36.97 -30.43
N CYS A 8 -22.03 36.17 -29.58
CA CYS A 8 -22.14 36.33 -28.12
C CYS A 8 -23.28 37.19 -27.54
N VAL A 9 -24.53 36.99 -27.99
CA VAL A 9 -25.69 37.19 -27.11
C VAL A 9 -26.50 35.88 -27.07
N PRO A 10 -26.51 35.12 -25.96
CA PRO A 10 -27.45 34.01 -25.84
C PRO A 10 -28.88 34.58 -25.89
N PRO A 11 -29.84 33.89 -26.54
CA PRO A 11 -31.23 34.35 -26.58
C PRO A 11 -31.75 34.55 -25.15
N LYS A 12 -32.57 35.60 -24.95
CA LYS A 12 -33.14 36.04 -23.65
C LYS A 12 -33.81 34.94 -22.83
N GLU A 13 -34.11 33.81 -23.45
CA GLU A 13 -34.70 32.60 -22.87
C GLU A 13 -33.78 31.87 -21.87
N SER A 14 -32.47 32.16 -21.87
CA SER A 14 -31.48 31.45 -21.02
C SER A 14 -31.45 31.86 -19.53
N ARG A 15 -32.32 32.76 -19.08
CA ARG A 15 -32.41 33.20 -17.67
C ARG A 15 -33.69 32.78 -16.96
N GLU A 16 -34.67 32.25 -17.69
CA GLU A 16 -35.84 31.66 -17.08
C GLU A 16 -35.56 30.18 -16.76
N PRO A 17 -35.99 29.66 -15.60
CA PRO A 17 -35.89 28.24 -15.33
C PRO A 17 -36.61 27.47 -16.44
N ILE A 18 -35.96 26.42 -16.98
CA ILE A 18 -36.52 25.58 -18.04
C ILE A 18 -37.91 25.12 -17.60
N ARG A 19 -38.95 25.62 -18.27
CA ARG A 19 -40.33 25.22 -17.97
C ARG A 19 -40.54 23.80 -18.48
N TYR A 20 -41.32 23.02 -17.74
CA TYR A 20 -41.73 21.69 -18.18
C TYR A 20 -42.47 21.81 -19.51
N ASP A 21 -41.89 21.26 -20.57
CA ASP A 21 -42.50 21.15 -21.90
C ASP A 21 -43.20 19.79 -22.02
N PRO A 22 -44.56 19.75 -22.02
CA PRO A 22 -45.31 18.51 -22.16
C PRO A 22 -45.11 17.82 -23.51
N ASP A 23 -44.63 18.54 -24.54
CA ASP A 23 -44.41 18.02 -25.89
C ASP A 23 -42.95 17.59 -26.14
N PHE A 24 -42.09 17.60 -25.13
CA PHE A 24 -40.67 17.26 -25.26
C PHE A 24 -40.45 15.80 -25.68
N LYS A 25 -40.07 15.59 -26.95
CA LYS A 25 -39.88 14.25 -27.57
C LYS A 25 -38.49 13.65 -27.38
N GLY A 26 -37.72 14.12 -26.39
CA GLY A 26 -36.45 13.50 -25.98
C GLY A 26 -35.20 14.18 -26.47
N PRO A 27 -34.05 13.49 -26.43
CA PRO A 27 -32.75 14.11 -26.60
C PRO A 27 -32.63 14.88 -27.91
N VAL A 28 -32.26 16.16 -27.83
CA VAL A 28 -32.16 17.03 -29.01
C VAL A 28 -31.09 16.49 -29.96
N HIS A 29 -31.42 16.31 -31.24
CA HIS A 29 -30.50 15.77 -32.25
C HIS A 29 -29.54 16.81 -32.82
N ASN A 30 -29.98 18.07 -32.96
CA ASN A 30 -29.17 19.15 -33.50
C ASN A 30 -28.43 19.85 -32.35
N ARG A 31 -27.12 19.61 -32.23
CA ARG A 31 -26.30 20.07 -31.09
C ARG A 31 -25.13 20.92 -31.54
N SER A 32 -24.79 21.90 -30.72
CA SER A 32 -23.54 22.66 -30.81
C SER A 32 -22.57 22.22 -29.71
N CYS A 33 -21.28 22.53 -29.87
CA CYS A 33 -20.30 22.32 -28.81
C CYS A 33 -20.61 23.22 -27.63
N THR A 34 -20.62 22.64 -26.43
CA THR A 34 -20.84 23.36 -25.19
C THR A 34 -19.50 23.69 -24.53
N ASP A 35 -19.40 24.88 -23.94
CA ASP A 35 -18.30 25.28 -23.05
C ASP A 35 -16.89 25.17 -23.66
N ILE A 36 -16.72 25.53 -24.94
CA ILE A 36 -15.46 25.39 -25.71
C ILE A 36 -14.26 26.06 -25.02
N ILE A 37 -14.46 27.20 -24.36
CA ILE A 37 -13.41 27.93 -23.64
C ILE A 37 -12.79 27.04 -22.54
N TRP A 38 -13.64 26.32 -21.79
CA TRP A 38 -13.19 25.41 -20.73
C TRP A 38 -12.48 24.18 -21.28
N LEU A 39 -12.87 23.71 -22.47
CA LEU A 39 -12.15 22.65 -23.16
C LEU A 39 -10.74 23.10 -23.59
N ILE A 40 -10.62 24.29 -24.19
CA ILE A 40 -9.31 24.85 -24.58
C ILE A 40 -8.42 25.00 -23.36
N LEU A 41 -8.96 25.55 -22.27
CA LEU A 41 -8.23 25.76 -21.02
C LEU A 41 -7.76 24.41 -20.43
N PHE A 42 -8.59 23.37 -20.47
CA PHE A 42 -8.20 22.04 -20.02
C PHE A 42 -7.09 21.42 -20.88
N ILE A 43 -7.17 21.54 -22.22
CA ILE A 43 -6.12 21.03 -23.13
C ILE A 43 -4.79 21.74 -22.89
N LEU A 44 -4.81 23.07 -22.76
CA LEU A 44 -3.61 23.86 -22.44
C LEU A 44 -3.01 23.42 -21.11
N PHE A 45 -3.86 23.20 -20.10
CA PHE A 45 -3.44 22.73 -18.80
C PHE A 45 -2.83 21.31 -18.84
N LEU A 46 -3.39 20.39 -19.63
CA LEU A 46 -2.77 19.08 -19.86
C LEU A 46 -1.40 19.19 -20.52
N GLY A 47 -1.22 20.15 -21.43
CA GLY A 47 0.09 20.48 -22.00
C GLY A 47 1.09 20.95 -20.94
N VAL A 48 0.67 21.85 -20.05
CA VAL A 48 1.49 22.31 -18.91
C VAL A 48 1.82 21.15 -17.96
N TRP A 49 0.84 20.32 -17.63
CA TRP A 49 1.04 19.17 -16.74
C TRP A 49 1.96 18.09 -17.36
N GLY A 50 1.86 17.88 -18.68
CA GLY A 50 2.80 17.06 -19.44
C GLY A 50 4.21 17.64 -19.45
N TYR A 51 4.36 18.97 -19.59
CA TYR A 51 5.65 19.65 -19.47
C TYR A 51 6.25 19.51 -18.07
N VAL A 52 5.44 19.62 -17.00
CA VAL A 52 5.90 19.34 -15.63
C VAL A 52 6.39 17.91 -15.51
N GLY A 53 5.71 16.95 -16.13
CA GLY A 53 6.17 15.57 -16.20
C GLY A 53 7.54 15.43 -16.88
N TYR A 54 7.69 16.02 -18.06
CA TYR A 54 8.97 16.06 -18.80
C TYR A 54 10.10 16.71 -17.99
N TYR A 55 9.82 17.86 -17.36
CA TYR A 55 10.77 18.57 -16.51
C TYR A 55 11.20 17.71 -15.30
N SER A 56 10.25 16.99 -14.70
CA SER A 56 10.50 16.15 -13.53
C SER A 56 11.30 14.89 -13.88
N ILE A 57 11.09 14.30 -15.06
CA ILE A 57 11.86 13.14 -15.52
C ILE A 57 13.31 13.53 -15.87
N THR A 58 13.51 14.72 -16.44
CA THR A 58 14.86 15.17 -16.85
C THR A 58 15.72 15.66 -15.69
N ARG A 59 15.10 16.18 -14.61
CA ARG A 59 15.82 16.73 -13.45
C ARG A 59 15.69 15.93 -12.16
N GLY A 60 14.69 15.05 -12.05
CA GLY A 60 14.51 14.20 -10.89
C GLY A 60 15.49 13.04 -10.90
N ASN A 61 16.12 12.77 -9.76
CA ASN A 61 16.99 11.63 -9.53
C ASN A 61 16.45 10.75 -8.39
N ILE A 62 15.60 9.78 -8.75
CA ILE A 62 14.93 8.90 -7.77
C ILE A 62 15.93 8.08 -6.92
N GLU A 63 17.16 7.86 -7.40
CA GLU A 63 18.19 7.14 -6.66
C GLU A 63 18.53 7.85 -5.35
N ASN A 64 18.50 9.19 -5.31
CA ASN A 64 18.80 9.95 -4.11
C ASN A 64 17.75 9.75 -3.00
N LEU A 65 16.49 9.51 -3.37
CA LEU A 65 15.39 9.23 -2.43
C LEU A 65 15.42 7.79 -1.92
N LEU A 66 15.85 6.86 -2.77
CA LEU A 66 15.88 5.42 -2.48
C LEU A 66 17.24 4.95 -1.93
N ALA A 67 18.23 5.85 -1.83
CA ALA A 67 19.57 5.54 -1.35
C ALA A 67 19.53 4.97 0.08
N PRO A 68 20.02 3.73 0.29
CA PRO A 68 20.04 3.10 1.60
C PRO A 68 21.14 3.69 2.48
N ILE A 69 20.98 3.54 3.79
CA ILE A 69 21.89 4.04 4.82
C ILE A 69 22.65 2.86 5.44
N ASP A 70 23.95 3.01 5.64
CA ASP A 70 24.83 2.02 6.27
C ASP A 70 24.83 2.11 7.81
N SER A 71 25.54 1.20 8.48
CA SER A 71 25.59 1.20 9.96
C SER A 71 26.29 2.41 10.59
N LYS A 72 27.04 3.19 9.80
CA LYS A 72 27.68 4.45 10.24
C LYS A 72 26.79 5.66 9.92
N GLY A 73 25.56 5.45 9.46
CA GLY A 73 24.62 6.51 9.11
C GLY A 73 24.86 7.12 7.74
N ARG A 74 25.72 6.53 6.91
CA ARG A 74 26.13 7.08 5.61
C ARG A 74 25.26 6.57 4.47
N ARG A 75 24.97 7.42 3.49
CA ARG A 75 24.16 7.05 2.32
C ARG A 75 25.03 6.44 1.22
N CYS A 76 24.67 5.21 0.81
CA CYS A 76 25.35 4.51 -0.28
C CYS A 76 25.18 5.28 -1.60
N GLY A 77 26.28 5.52 -2.32
CA GLY A 77 26.30 6.26 -3.59
C GLY A 77 26.26 7.80 -3.47
N LEU A 78 26.25 8.36 -2.25
CA LEU A 78 26.16 9.81 -2.03
C LEU A 78 27.28 10.37 -1.13
N ASP A 79 27.55 9.71 0.00
CA ASP A 79 28.53 10.23 0.98
C ASP A 79 29.98 9.99 0.53
N SER A 80 30.92 10.81 1.05
CA SER A 80 32.34 10.75 0.65
C SER A 80 32.94 9.36 0.88
N GLY A 81 33.56 8.80 -0.15
CA GLY A 81 34.15 7.45 -0.14
C GLY A 81 33.17 6.31 -0.46
N LEU A 82 31.89 6.62 -0.69
CA LEU A 82 30.83 5.65 -1.06
C LEU A 82 30.21 5.92 -2.44
N GLU A 83 30.76 6.85 -3.21
CA GLU A 83 30.27 7.29 -4.54
C GLU A 83 30.09 6.10 -5.50
N ASP A 84 31.05 5.16 -5.52
CA ASP A 84 31.02 3.95 -6.36
C ASP A 84 30.24 2.78 -5.73
N LYS A 85 29.79 2.91 -4.47
CA LYS A 85 29.17 1.83 -3.69
C LYS A 85 27.67 2.10 -3.50
N LYS A 86 26.86 1.77 -4.51
CA LYS A 86 25.42 2.08 -4.54
C LYS A 86 24.51 1.10 -3.77
N TYR A 87 24.95 -0.13 -3.53
CA TYR A 87 24.09 -1.19 -2.96
C TYR A 87 24.40 -1.44 -1.49
N LEU A 88 23.38 -1.74 -0.67
CA LEU A 88 23.59 -2.09 0.74
C LEU A 88 23.52 -3.61 0.97
N VAL A 89 24.52 -4.15 1.66
CA VAL A 89 24.59 -5.56 2.11
C VAL A 89 24.51 -5.63 3.63
N PHE A 90 23.75 -6.60 4.13
CA PHE A 90 23.66 -6.95 5.55
C PHE A 90 24.63 -8.09 5.85
N PHE A 91 25.42 -7.99 6.92
CA PHE A 91 26.33 -9.08 7.33
C PHE A 91 25.55 -10.30 7.80
N ASP A 92 24.44 -10.05 8.49
CA ASP A 92 23.54 -11.08 8.98
C ASP A 92 22.12 -10.51 8.98
N ILE A 93 21.36 -10.85 7.95
CA ILE A 93 19.97 -10.42 7.82
C ILE A 93 19.08 -11.01 8.92
N SER A 94 19.49 -12.10 9.57
CA SER A 94 18.72 -12.70 10.66
C SER A 94 18.75 -11.83 11.93
N LYS A 95 19.85 -11.10 12.17
CA LYS A 95 19.97 -10.15 13.29
C LYS A 95 19.12 -8.89 13.11
N CYS A 96 18.66 -8.60 11.88
CA CYS A 96 17.64 -7.57 11.64
C CYS A 96 16.25 -8.00 12.11
N LEU A 97 16.04 -9.26 12.50
CA LEU A 97 14.75 -9.76 12.99
C LEU A 97 14.56 -9.51 14.50
N SER A 98 15.51 -8.82 15.17
CA SER A 98 15.49 -8.58 16.62
C SER A 98 14.59 -7.40 17.03
N PRO A 99 13.97 -7.44 18.25
CA PRO A 99 12.98 -6.50 18.74
C PRO A 99 13.27 -5.01 18.65
N ASP A 100 14.52 -4.66 18.81
CA ASP A 100 14.91 -3.26 18.87
C ASP A 100 15.07 -2.62 17.49
N SER A 101 15.04 -3.41 16.40
CA SER A 101 15.37 -2.94 15.05
C SER A 101 14.49 -1.84 14.45
N PRO A 102 13.17 -1.72 14.72
CA PRO A 102 12.34 -0.63 14.19
C PRO A 102 12.57 0.72 14.90
N ILE A 103 13.11 0.68 16.12
CA ILE A 103 13.32 1.86 16.99
C ILE A 103 14.80 2.29 16.99
N VAL A 104 15.71 1.31 17.03
CA VAL A 104 17.17 1.49 17.17
C VAL A 104 17.92 1.24 15.84
N GLY A 105 17.27 0.64 14.84
CA GLY A 105 17.91 0.17 13.61
C GLY A 105 18.46 -1.24 13.75
N CYS A 106 18.76 -1.93 12.64
CA CYS A 106 19.30 -3.28 12.69
C CYS A 106 20.64 -3.34 13.45
N SER A 107 20.75 -4.25 14.42
CA SER A 107 21.98 -4.51 15.20
C SER A 107 23.07 -5.28 14.42
N THR A 108 22.90 -5.43 13.11
CA THR A 108 23.89 -6.05 12.22
C THR A 108 24.67 -4.97 11.47
N PRO A 109 25.99 -5.14 11.27
CA PRO A 109 26.73 -4.28 10.37
C PRO A 109 26.14 -4.32 8.94
N GLN A 110 25.88 -3.13 8.41
CA GLN A 110 25.38 -2.86 7.08
C GLN A 110 26.45 -2.07 6.35
N VAL A 111 26.85 -2.55 5.17
CA VAL A 111 27.97 -1.96 4.41
C VAL A 111 27.53 -1.74 2.96
N CYS A 112 27.92 -0.59 2.40
CA CYS A 112 27.71 -0.30 0.99
C CYS A 112 28.71 -1.07 0.13
N VAL A 113 28.28 -1.63 -1.00
CA VAL A 113 29.07 -2.35 -1.98
C VAL A 113 28.74 -1.84 -3.40
N SER A 114 29.68 -2.02 -4.33
CA SER A 114 29.49 -1.63 -5.73
C SER A 114 28.64 -2.64 -6.53
N LYS A 115 28.65 -3.92 -6.13
CA LYS A 115 27.88 -5.00 -6.77
C LYS A 115 27.41 -6.01 -5.73
N CYS A 116 26.17 -6.47 -5.86
CA CYS A 116 25.64 -7.53 -4.99
C CYS A 116 26.37 -8.87 -5.23
N PRO A 117 26.62 -9.67 -4.17
CA PRO A 117 27.24 -10.99 -4.30
C PRO A 117 26.44 -11.95 -5.20
N GLU A 118 27.09 -12.53 -6.20
CA GLU A 118 26.46 -13.44 -7.18
C GLU A 118 26.44 -14.91 -6.73
N ARG A 119 27.20 -15.27 -5.69
CA ARG A 119 27.31 -16.64 -5.18
C ARG A 119 27.27 -16.66 -3.65
N PHE A 120 26.73 -17.75 -3.10
CA PHE A 120 26.84 -18.03 -1.66
C PHE A 120 28.27 -18.44 -1.34
N ILE A 121 28.87 -17.81 -0.33
CA ILE A 121 30.23 -18.15 0.14
C ILE A 121 30.21 -18.15 1.66
N ARG A 122 30.70 -19.23 2.26
CA ARG A 122 30.95 -19.29 3.70
C ARG A 122 32.44 -19.15 3.98
N PHE A 123 32.86 -17.94 4.34
CA PHE A 123 34.28 -17.64 4.57
C PHE A 123 34.89 -18.47 5.70
N GLY A 124 34.11 -18.84 6.72
CA GLY A 124 34.60 -19.71 7.79
C GLY A 124 35.07 -21.11 7.34
N THR A 125 34.62 -21.61 6.18
CA THR A 125 34.95 -22.95 5.67
C THR A 125 35.73 -22.91 4.36
N GLU A 126 35.46 -21.94 3.49
CA GLU A 126 36.06 -21.86 2.15
C GLU A 126 37.32 -20.99 2.11
N LEU A 127 37.56 -20.18 3.14
CA LEU A 127 38.75 -19.33 3.23
C LEU A 127 39.94 -20.14 3.77
N THR A 128 40.75 -20.68 2.86
CA THR A 128 42.03 -21.35 3.15
C THR A 128 43.19 -20.48 2.68
N PRO A 129 44.43 -20.71 3.15
CA PRO A 129 45.60 -19.95 2.67
C PRO A 129 45.77 -20.00 1.15
N ALA A 130 45.36 -21.10 0.51
CA ALA A 130 45.43 -21.29 -0.93
C ALA A 130 44.30 -20.58 -1.72
N THR A 131 43.11 -20.43 -1.12
CA THR A 131 41.93 -19.80 -1.77
C THR A 131 41.77 -18.32 -1.44
N MET A 132 42.58 -17.79 -0.52
CA MET A 132 42.56 -16.39 -0.06
C MET A 132 42.62 -15.39 -1.22
N GLU A 133 43.55 -15.57 -2.16
CA GLU A 133 43.75 -14.62 -3.26
C GLU A 133 42.53 -14.51 -4.18
N GLN A 134 41.81 -15.63 -4.38
CA GLN A 134 40.62 -15.68 -5.22
C GLN A 134 39.35 -15.17 -4.50
N LEU A 135 39.26 -15.37 -3.18
CA LEU A 135 38.09 -15.00 -2.37
C LEU A 135 38.18 -13.60 -1.77
N ARG A 136 39.37 -12.98 -1.78
CA ARG A 136 39.63 -11.65 -1.21
C ARG A 136 38.71 -10.57 -1.79
N SER A 137 38.46 -10.57 -3.09
CA SER A 137 37.59 -9.57 -3.74
C SER A 137 36.10 -9.75 -3.43
N SER A 138 35.69 -10.93 -2.94
CA SER A 138 34.30 -11.23 -2.58
C SER A 138 33.97 -10.97 -1.10
N MET A 139 34.99 -10.68 -0.27
CA MET A 139 34.79 -10.39 1.15
C MET A 139 34.12 -9.02 1.33
N VAL A 140 33.07 -9.00 2.17
CA VAL A 140 32.37 -7.78 2.55
C VAL A 140 32.79 -7.42 3.97
N CYS A 141 33.54 -6.33 4.12
CA CYS A 141 34.08 -5.85 5.40
C CYS A 141 33.73 -4.38 5.61
N THR A 142 33.76 -3.92 6.87
CA THR A 142 33.66 -2.50 7.19
C THR A 142 34.87 -1.74 6.64
N ASP A 143 34.72 -0.44 6.38
CA ASP A 143 35.78 0.38 5.77
C ASP A 143 37.04 0.52 6.65
N ASP A 144 36.96 0.16 7.93
CA ASP A 144 38.09 0.18 8.86
C ASP A 144 39.10 -0.96 8.59
N VAL A 145 38.77 -1.88 7.67
CA VAL A 145 39.60 -3.03 7.31
C VAL A 145 40.15 -2.86 5.89
N ASN A 146 41.48 -2.81 5.76
CA ASN A 146 42.13 -2.85 4.44
C ASN A 146 42.19 -4.29 3.92
N VAL A 147 41.23 -4.64 3.05
CA VAL A 147 41.09 -5.99 2.49
C VAL A 147 42.27 -6.37 1.58
N ARG A 148 43.00 -5.41 0.99
CA ARG A 148 44.07 -5.67 0.01
C ARG A 148 45.33 -6.28 0.64
N ASP A 149 45.72 -5.78 1.81
CA ASP A 149 46.98 -6.14 2.47
C ASP A 149 46.81 -7.16 3.61
N MET A 150 45.57 -7.66 3.81
CA MET A 150 45.19 -8.50 4.94
C MET A 150 45.64 -9.96 4.78
N THR A 151 46.31 -10.53 5.78
CA THR A 151 46.67 -11.96 5.81
C THR A 151 45.49 -12.87 6.21
N HIS A 152 45.58 -14.17 5.94
CA HIS A 152 44.50 -15.14 6.27
C HIS A 152 44.14 -15.14 7.77
N THR A 153 45.14 -15.05 8.65
CA THR A 153 44.95 -15.00 10.10
C THR A 153 44.21 -13.73 10.54
N GLN A 154 44.56 -12.58 9.94
CA GLN A 154 43.86 -11.31 10.18
C GLN A 154 42.42 -11.35 9.64
N ALA A 155 42.18 -11.97 8.48
CA ALA A 155 40.83 -12.14 7.93
C ALA A 155 39.92 -12.95 8.86
N MET A 156 40.42 -14.08 9.39
CA MET A 156 39.68 -14.90 10.34
C MET A 156 39.44 -14.18 11.68
N GLN A 157 40.37 -13.32 12.10
CA GLN A 157 40.18 -12.47 13.28
C GLN A 157 39.09 -11.40 13.05
N TYR A 158 39.10 -10.69 11.92
CA TYR A 158 38.10 -9.67 11.62
C TYR A 158 36.69 -10.24 11.39
N ILE A 159 36.57 -11.48 10.91
CA ILE A 159 35.29 -12.20 10.88
C ILE A 159 34.78 -12.45 12.31
N LYS A 160 35.64 -12.86 13.24
CA LYS A 160 35.27 -13.07 14.65
C LYS A 160 34.90 -11.76 15.35
N GLU A 161 35.56 -10.66 15.01
CA GLU A 161 35.29 -9.31 15.54
C GLU A 161 34.07 -8.63 14.90
N ASN A 162 33.29 -9.30 14.05
CA ASN A 162 32.18 -8.73 13.27
C ASN A 162 32.57 -7.53 12.37
N LYS A 163 33.85 -7.41 11.99
CA LYS A 163 34.32 -6.40 11.03
C LYS A 163 34.21 -6.87 9.58
N CYS A 164 34.19 -8.19 9.36
CA CYS A 164 33.89 -8.81 8.07
C CYS A 164 32.71 -9.76 8.19
N ALA A 165 31.91 -9.86 7.13
CA ALA A 165 30.77 -10.77 7.07
C ALA A 165 31.26 -12.24 7.13
N PRO A 166 30.68 -13.09 8.01
CA PRO A 166 31.09 -14.49 8.13
C PRO A 166 30.68 -15.34 6.90
N TYR A 167 29.65 -14.89 6.19
CA TYR A 167 29.17 -15.47 4.94
C TYR A 167 28.54 -14.37 4.08
N VAL A 168 28.46 -14.60 2.77
CA VAL A 168 27.70 -13.75 1.85
C VAL A 168 26.65 -14.61 1.14
N LEU A 169 25.44 -14.08 1.01
CA LEU A 169 24.33 -14.74 0.31
C LEU A 169 24.35 -14.33 -1.16
N GLN A 170 24.07 -15.28 -2.05
CA GLN A 170 23.73 -14.96 -3.43
C GLN A 170 22.50 -14.05 -3.42
N SER A 171 22.63 -12.85 -3.99
CA SER A 171 21.64 -11.79 -3.85
C SER A 171 21.45 -11.00 -5.14
N GLN A 172 20.24 -10.45 -5.30
CA GLN A 172 19.93 -9.52 -6.38
C GLN A 172 19.61 -8.13 -5.82
N PRO A 173 19.93 -7.06 -6.57
CA PRO A 173 19.60 -5.71 -6.16
C PRO A 173 18.09 -5.47 -6.26
N VAL A 174 17.45 -5.14 -5.13
CA VAL A 174 16.05 -4.72 -5.04
C VAL A 174 16.02 -3.40 -4.27
N ILE A 175 15.62 -2.30 -4.93
CA ILE A 175 15.59 -0.93 -4.34
C ILE A 175 16.95 -0.61 -3.68
N SER A 176 18.04 -0.76 -4.44
CA SER A 176 19.42 -0.53 -3.98
C SER A 176 19.87 -1.35 -2.76
N ARG A 177 19.16 -2.42 -2.38
CA ARG A 177 19.56 -3.36 -1.32
C ARG A 177 19.82 -4.74 -1.91
N CYS A 178 20.84 -5.43 -1.42
CA CYS A 178 21.13 -6.80 -1.82
C CYS A 178 20.29 -7.77 -0.98
N ILE A 179 19.24 -8.34 -1.59
CA ILE A 179 18.36 -9.32 -0.93
C ILE A 179 18.75 -10.72 -1.41
N GLY A 180 19.11 -11.58 -0.45
CA GLY A 180 19.58 -12.94 -0.71
C GLY A 180 18.47 -13.92 -1.05
N ASP A 181 18.75 -14.88 -1.95
CA ASP A 181 17.90 -16.04 -2.18
C ASP A 181 18.08 -17.05 -1.03
N LEU A 182 17.15 -17.01 -0.07
CA LEU A 182 17.17 -17.81 1.17
C LEU A 182 17.08 -19.32 0.93
N SER A 183 16.69 -19.72 -0.28
CA SER A 183 16.51 -21.11 -0.67
C SER A 183 17.84 -21.88 -0.77
N THR A 184 18.99 -21.19 -0.81
CA THR A 184 20.34 -21.76 -0.98
C THR A 184 20.99 -22.27 0.31
N ILE A 185 20.36 -22.05 1.47
CA ILE A 185 20.87 -22.48 2.78
C ILE A 185 20.55 -23.98 3.00
N GLN A 186 21.53 -24.87 2.80
CA GLN A 186 21.35 -26.30 3.08
C GLN A 186 21.33 -26.57 4.59
N CYS A 187 20.24 -27.18 5.07
CA CYS A 187 20.18 -27.77 6.41
C CYS A 187 21.07 -29.03 6.45
N LYS A 188 22.02 -29.09 7.39
CA LYS A 188 23.06 -30.12 7.44
C LYS A 188 22.47 -31.48 7.85
N GLY A 189 22.57 -32.50 6.98
CA GLY A 189 22.21 -33.89 7.32
C GLY A 189 21.79 -34.79 6.17
N ALA A 190 22.48 -34.76 5.02
CA ALA A 190 22.29 -35.79 3.99
C ALA A 190 23.60 -36.04 3.23
N THR A 191 24.38 -37.02 3.67
CA THR A 191 25.35 -37.68 2.80
C THR A 191 25.27 -39.20 2.96
N THR A 192 24.70 -39.80 1.93
CA THR A 192 24.88 -41.17 1.38
C THR A 192 24.30 -42.41 2.07
N PRO A 193 23.90 -43.44 1.27
CA PRO A 193 23.09 -44.57 1.71
C PRO A 193 23.95 -45.82 1.92
N SER A 194 23.91 -46.43 3.10
CA SER A 194 24.18 -47.87 3.20
C SER A 194 23.68 -48.47 4.51
N SER A 195 23.17 -49.68 4.36
CA SER A 195 22.59 -50.59 5.34
C SER A 195 23.53 -50.99 6.49
N LYS A 196 23.03 -50.91 7.74
CA LYS A 196 22.91 -52.01 8.73
C LYS A 196 22.85 -51.45 10.18
N ALA A 197 21.90 -52.02 10.92
CA ALA A 197 21.73 -52.17 12.37
C ALA A 197 22.58 -51.34 13.37
N PHE A 198 21.85 -50.57 14.18
CA PHE A 198 21.89 -50.45 15.65
C PHE A 198 23.25 -50.59 16.36
N ASP A 199 23.74 -49.48 16.95
CA ASP A 199 24.05 -49.43 18.37
C ASP A 199 24.03 -47.99 18.91
N SER A 200 23.66 -47.91 20.17
CA SER A 200 23.27 -46.75 20.97
C SER A 200 24.46 -45.96 21.49
N GLU A 201 24.53 -44.65 21.20
CA GLU A 201 24.85 -43.54 22.12
C GLU A 201 25.05 -42.23 21.34
N SER A 202 24.60 -41.11 21.92
CA SER A 202 24.53 -39.75 21.38
C SER A 202 23.23 -39.39 20.64
N GLY A 203 22.26 -38.92 21.44
CA GLY A 203 20.98 -38.39 20.95
C GLY A 203 21.17 -37.05 20.24
N SER A 204 20.99 -37.05 18.92
CA SER A 204 20.59 -35.87 18.16
C SER A 204 19.14 -36.04 17.74
N VAL A 205 18.25 -35.29 18.40
CA VAL A 205 16.80 -35.42 18.21
C VAL A 205 16.37 -34.63 16.96
N CYS A 206 15.95 -35.35 15.92
CA CYS A 206 14.92 -34.92 14.99
C CYS A 206 13.83 -36.00 15.03
N VAL A 207 12.78 -35.79 15.83
CA VAL A 207 11.70 -36.78 15.99
C VAL A 207 10.93 -36.94 14.67
N ARG A 208 10.95 -38.14 14.11
CA ARG A 208 9.89 -38.68 13.25
C ARG A 208 9.32 -39.92 13.94
N ASN A 209 8.13 -39.80 14.54
CA ASN A 209 7.18 -40.92 14.59
C ASN A 209 5.73 -40.39 14.66
N THR A 210 5.04 -40.43 13.53
CA THR A 210 3.66 -39.92 13.36
C THR A 210 2.59 -40.82 13.96
N GLU A 211 2.92 -42.07 14.32
CA GLU A 211 1.91 -43.06 14.76
C GLU A 211 1.54 -42.94 16.25
N GLU A 212 2.49 -42.55 17.10
CA GLU A 212 2.28 -42.38 18.55
C GLU A 212 1.56 -41.06 18.89
N ALA A 213 1.84 -39.98 18.15
CA ALA A 213 1.14 -38.71 18.29
C ALA A 213 -0.35 -38.81 17.91
N ARG A 214 -0.66 -39.65 16.91
CA ARG A 214 -2.03 -39.91 16.45
C ARG A 214 -2.89 -40.57 17.54
N LYS A 215 -2.34 -41.49 18.34
CA LYS A 215 -3.06 -42.17 19.43
C LYS A 215 -3.38 -41.25 20.61
N SER A 216 -2.52 -40.28 20.90
CA SER A 216 -2.74 -39.32 22.00
C SER A 216 -3.83 -38.28 21.67
N LEU A 217 -3.90 -37.84 20.41
CA LEU A 217 -4.89 -36.86 19.95
C LEU A 217 -6.30 -37.43 19.76
N LEU A 218 -6.42 -38.70 19.33
CA LEU A 218 -7.72 -39.36 19.14
C LEU A 218 -8.51 -39.51 20.46
N ASN A 219 -7.84 -39.60 21.60
CA ASN A 219 -8.48 -39.71 22.92
C ASN A 219 -8.96 -38.37 23.49
N ARG A 220 -8.59 -37.21 22.91
CA ARG A 220 -9.00 -35.88 23.41
C ARG A 220 -10.05 -35.17 22.56
N ALA A 221 -10.35 -35.68 21.37
CA ALA A 221 -11.24 -35.02 20.40
C ALA A 221 -12.74 -35.41 20.51
N THR A 222 -13.14 -36.29 21.45
CA THR A 222 -14.52 -36.83 21.50
C THR A 222 -15.51 -36.05 22.37
N VAL A 223 -15.22 -34.81 22.79
CA VAL A 223 -16.02 -34.16 23.87
C VAL A 223 -16.93 -33.00 23.47
N LEU A 224 -16.90 -32.40 22.27
CA LEU A 224 -17.88 -31.32 21.98
C LEU A 224 -18.37 -31.30 20.53
N ASP A 225 -19.59 -31.80 20.36
CA ASP A 225 -20.43 -31.57 19.18
C ASP A 225 -21.64 -30.68 19.55
N THR A 226 -21.96 -29.70 18.71
CA THR A 226 -23.35 -29.27 18.51
C THR A 226 -23.58 -28.68 17.11
N TYR A 227 -24.31 -29.47 16.31
CA TYR A 227 -25.25 -29.25 15.19
C TYR A 227 -25.28 -27.99 14.28
N LEU A 228 -24.62 -26.87 14.59
CA LEU A 228 -24.44 -25.74 13.64
C LEU A 228 -23.15 -25.87 12.80
N GLY A 229 -22.29 -26.82 13.16
CA GLY A 229 -21.03 -27.11 12.49
C GLY A 229 -21.15 -27.79 11.13
N TRP A 230 -22.30 -28.39 10.77
CA TRP A 230 -22.39 -29.19 9.54
C TRP A 230 -22.62 -28.34 8.27
N ILE A 231 -23.33 -27.21 8.40
CA ILE A 231 -23.55 -26.26 7.29
C ILE A 231 -22.30 -25.41 7.07
N SER A 232 -21.57 -25.05 8.14
CA SER A 232 -20.24 -24.46 8.01
C SER A 232 -19.23 -25.49 7.53
N ALA A 233 -19.29 -26.76 7.93
CA ALA A 233 -18.37 -27.79 7.46
C ALA A 233 -18.53 -28.14 5.97
N SER A 234 -19.71 -28.06 5.35
CA SER A 234 -19.84 -28.28 3.90
C SER A 234 -19.25 -27.13 3.06
N TRP A 235 -19.41 -25.89 3.51
CA TRP A 235 -18.79 -24.72 2.87
C TRP A 235 -17.29 -24.63 3.19
N VAL A 236 -16.89 -24.96 4.41
CA VAL A 236 -15.50 -25.00 4.85
C VAL A 236 -14.77 -26.15 4.18
N THR A 237 -15.31 -27.36 4.03
CA THR A 237 -14.61 -28.48 3.35
C THR A 237 -14.33 -28.25 1.87
N THR A 238 -15.07 -27.36 1.20
CA THR A 238 -14.75 -26.94 -0.18
C THR A 238 -13.67 -25.84 -0.22
N PHE A 239 -13.62 -24.96 0.80
CA PHE A 239 -12.62 -23.90 0.96
C PHE A 239 -11.38 -24.30 1.79
N THR A 240 -11.40 -25.45 2.45
CA THR A 240 -10.31 -26.04 3.25
C THR A 240 -9.95 -27.41 2.71
N ARG A 241 -9.97 -27.57 1.39
CA ARG A 241 -9.12 -28.58 0.78
C ARG A 241 -7.69 -28.03 0.83
N ASN A 242 -7.01 -28.45 1.89
CA ASN A 242 -5.64 -28.16 2.27
C ASN A 242 -5.41 -26.87 3.07
N GLU A 243 -4.50 -27.00 4.04
CA GLU A 243 -3.92 -25.95 4.90
C GLU A 243 -4.72 -25.52 6.13
N ARG A 244 -4.84 -26.45 7.08
CA ARG A 244 -4.54 -26.11 8.47
C ARG A 244 -3.95 -27.29 9.25
N GLU A 245 -2.75 -27.69 8.88
CA GLU A 245 -1.70 -28.13 9.81
C GLU A 245 -0.36 -27.70 9.17
N THR A 246 0.16 -26.54 9.56
CA THR A 246 1.53 -26.14 9.24
C THR A 246 2.50 -26.98 10.05
N HIS A 247 2.74 -28.20 9.61
CA HIS A 247 4.04 -28.84 9.76
C HIS A 247 4.33 -29.63 8.47
N VAL A 248 5.27 -29.08 7.69
CA VAL A 248 5.94 -29.69 6.52
C VAL A 248 5.13 -29.69 5.20
N VAL A 249 5.45 -28.74 4.30
CA VAL A 249 5.24 -28.90 2.86
C VAL A 249 6.59 -28.98 2.17
N VAL A 250 6.89 -30.16 1.63
CA VAL A 250 7.96 -30.37 0.64
C VAL A 250 7.36 -30.09 -0.73
N LEU A 251 7.81 -29.05 -1.42
CA LEU A 251 7.60 -28.87 -2.85
C LEU A 251 8.91 -28.33 -3.47
N PHE A 252 9.45 -29.09 -4.44
CA PHE A 252 10.77 -28.91 -5.08
C PHE A 252 12.02 -29.14 -4.23
N GLY A 253 12.00 -30.12 -3.31
CA GLY A 253 13.23 -30.65 -2.73
C GLY A 253 14.05 -29.67 -1.87
N ARG A 254 13.42 -28.69 -1.21
CA ARG A 254 14.07 -27.80 -0.24
C ARG A 254 13.46 -27.92 1.16
N CYS A 255 14.31 -27.81 2.19
CA CYS A 255 13.94 -27.86 3.60
C CYS A 255 13.82 -26.45 4.21
N PHE A 256 12.80 -26.21 5.04
CA PHE A 256 12.72 -25.06 5.95
C PHE A 256 12.78 -25.53 7.41
N VAL A 257 13.47 -24.75 8.26
CA VAL A 257 13.70 -25.04 9.68
C VAL A 257 12.48 -24.65 10.52
N ASN A 258 12.10 -25.52 11.46
CA ASN A 258 11.07 -25.29 12.45
C ASN A 258 11.65 -24.51 13.65
N VAL A 259 11.38 -23.20 13.72
CA VAL A 259 11.94 -22.27 14.72
C VAL A 259 11.48 -22.61 16.16
N THR A 260 10.37 -23.34 16.31
CA THR A 260 9.86 -23.78 17.62
C THR A 260 10.79 -24.79 18.31
N GLN A 261 11.60 -25.54 17.55
CA GLN A 261 12.61 -26.44 18.14
C GLN A 261 13.91 -25.71 18.52
N VAL A 262 14.22 -24.57 17.90
CA VAL A 262 15.41 -23.78 18.26
C VAL A 262 15.20 -23.10 19.63
N VAL A 263 13.97 -22.67 19.90
CA VAL A 263 13.59 -22.05 21.19
C VAL A 263 13.68 -23.05 22.34
N THR A 264 13.30 -24.32 22.12
CA THR A 264 13.37 -25.36 23.17
C THR A 264 14.79 -25.86 23.42
N ILE A 265 15.68 -25.83 22.43
CA ILE A 265 17.11 -26.15 22.61
C ILE A 265 17.83 -25.05 23.41
N MET A 266 17.40 -23.79 23.30
CA MET A 266 17.96 -22.70 24.11
C MET A 266 17.54 -22.75 25.58
N GLU A 267 16.47 -23.47 25.91
CA GLU A 267 15.95 -23.60 27.28
C GLU A 267 16.82 -24.52 28.17
N GLU A 268 17.58 -25.45 27.57
CA GLU A 268 18.38 -26.43 28.30
C GLU A 268 19.75 -25.90 28.77
N GLU A 269 20.25 -24.78 28.20
CA GLU A 269 21.62 -24.28 28.48
C GLU A 269 21.67 -23.04 29.41
N THR A 270 20.53 -22.44 29.78
CA THR A 270 20.48 -21.20 30.58
C THR A 270 20.07 -21.35 32.05
N THR A 271 19.95 -22.57 32.58
CA THR A 271 19.60 -22.80 34.00
C THR A 271 20.69 -22.41 35.01
N ASN A 272 21.86 -21.91 34.58
CA ASN A 272 22.96 -21.53 35.46
C ASN A 272 23.15 -20.03 35.73
N ILE A 273 22.31 -19.14 35.20
CA ILE A 273 22.45 -17.69 35.43
C ILE A 273 21.07 -17.09 35.68
N GLY A 274 20.68 -17.00 36.95
CA GLY A 274 19.38 -16.50 37.40
C GLY A 274 19.14 -15.02 37.04
N LEU A 275 18.64 -14.79 35.83
CA LEU A 275 18.07 -13.53 35.35
C LEU A 275 16.67 -13.81 34.79
N ASP A 276 15.77 -12.85 34.88
CA ASP A 276 14.36 -12.97 34.50
C ASP A 276 14.22 -13.09 32.96
N VAL A 277 14.11 -14.34 32.48
CA VAL A 277 14.19 -14.72 31.05
C VAL A 277 12.86 -14.52 30.31
N ASP A 278 11.73 -14.50 31.03
CA ASP A 278 10.38 -14.47 30.44
C ASP A 278 10.04 -13.13 29.77
N GLU A 279 10.57 -12.01 30.27
CA GLU A 279 10.32 -10.67 29.71
C GLU A 279 11.16 -10.41 28.44
N MET A 280 12.35 -11.02 28.31
CA MET A 280 13.17 -10.95 27.10
C MET A 280 12.67 -11.89 26.00
N LEU A 281 12.24 -13.10 26.34
CA LEU A 281 11.74 -14.09 25.36
C LEU A 281 10.41 -13.66 24.73
N THR A 282 9.53 -13.01 25.50
CA THR A 282 8.26 -12.47 24.98
C THR A 282 8.49 -11.33 23.99
N GLN A 283 9.47 -10.45 24.23
CA GLN A 283 9.84 -9.39 23.28
C GLN A 283 10.46 -9.95 22.00
N ILE A 284 11.33 -10.97 22.09
CA ILE A 284 11.94 -11.66 20.94
C ILE A 284 10.87 -12.31 20.04
N SER A 285 9.84 -12.92 20.62
CA SER A 285 8.75 -13.55 19.88
C SER A 285 7.88 -12.57 19.08
N GLN A 286 7.69 -11.35 19.59
CA GLN A 286 6.84 -10.33 18.99
C GLN A 286 7.44 -9.67 17.76
N LEU A 287 8.77 -9.72 17.60
CA LEU A 287 9.46 -8.98 16.55
C LEU A 287 10.07 -9.82 15.44
N VAL A 288 10.34 -11.09 15.74
CA VAL A 288 10.46 -12.13 14.70
C VAL A 288 9.20 -12.11 13.82
N GLN A 289 8.02 -11.84 14.38
CA GLN A 289 6.76 -11.74 13.62
C GLN A 289 6.67 -10.54 12.68
N PHE A 290 7.29 -9.37 12.97
CA PHE A 290 7.07 -8.14 12.19
C PHE A 290 7.96 -8.02 10.93
N ASN A 291 9.23 -8.41 11.02
CA ASN A 291 10.12 -8.42 9.84
C ASN A 291 9.96 -9.68 9.00
N GLN A 292 9.52 -10.80 9.60
CA GLN A 292 8.96 -11.88 8.82
C GLN A 292 7.69 -11.42 8.09
N LEU A 293 6.83 -10.60 8.69
CA LEU A 293 5.62 -10.09 8.03
C LEU A 293 5.90 -9.37 6.71
N SER A 294 6.95 -8.55 6.57
CA SER A 294 7.19 -7.80 5.33
C SER A 294 7.77 -8.66 4.21
N ALA A 295 8.70 -9.56 4.54
CA ALA A 295 9.24 -10.54 3.60
C ALA A 295 8.22 -11.63 3.26
N GLN A 296 7.43 -12.08 4.24
CA GLN A 296 6.29 -12.97 4.07
C GLN A 296 5.21 -12.28 3.26
N ILE A 297 4.85 -11.02 3.47
CA ILE A 297 3.85 -10.32 2.62
C ILE A 297 4.29 -10.32 1.15
N VAL A 298 5.57 -10.04 0.86
CA VAL A 298 6.06 -10.02 -0.53
C VAL A 298 6.11 -11.43 -1.12
N GLN A 299 6.57 -12.43 -0.37
CA GLN A 299 6.61 -13.83 -0.79
C GLN A 299 5.21 -14.46 -0.86
N ASP A 300 4.30 -14.07 0.02
CA ASP A 300 2.90 -14.45 0.08
C ASP A 300 2.13 -13.78 -1.06
N LEU A 301 2.40 -12.51 -1.41
CA LEU A 301 1.84 -11.89 -2.62
C LEU A 301 2.36 -12.59 -3.88
N GLU A 302 3.63 -12.97 -3.90
CA GLU A 302 4.22 -13.68 -5.01
C GLU A 302 3.64 -15.10 -5.17
N GLN A 303 3.48 -15.84 -4.06
CA GLN A 303 2.92 -17.19 -4.04
C GLN A 303 1.40 -17.17 -4.23
N SER A 304 0.71 -16.18 -3.63
CA SER A 304 -0.73 -16.02 -3.72
C SER A 304 -1.20 -15.23 -4.94
N ARG A 305 -0.30 -14.82 -5.85
CA ARG A 305 -0.67 -14.03 -7.04
C ARG A 305 -1.83 -14.65 -7.82
N TRP A 306 -1.86 -15.98 -7.93
CA TRP A 306 -2.93 -16.71 -8.62
C TRP A 306 -4.21 -16.84 -7.79
N TYR A 307 -4.11 -16.95 -6.46
CA TYR A 307 -5.27 -16.95 -5.56
C TYR A 307 -5.90 -15.55 -5.46
N LEU A 308 -5.10 -14.49 -5.40
CA LEU A 308 -5.55 -13.10 -5.42
C LEU A 308 -6.19 -12.75 -6.76
N ALA A 309 -5.58 -13.16 -7.87
CA ALA A 309 -6.19 -13.02 -9.20
C ALA A 309 -7.48 -13.84 -9.29
N GLY A 310 -7.50 -15.06 -8.77
CA GLY A 310 -8.69 -15.91 -8.70
C GLY A 310 -9.82 -15.28 -7.86
N ALA A 311 -9.49 -14.72 -6.70
CA ALA A 311 -10.44 -14.03 -5.82
C ALA A 311 -10.99 -12.75 -6.49
N LEU A 312 -10.13 -11.97 -7.16
CA LEU A 312 -10.56 -10.82 -7.96
C LEU A 312 -11.54 -11.22 -9.06
N VAL A 313 -11.21 -12.26 -9.83
CA VAL A 313 -12.09 -12.79 -10.88
C VAL A 313 -13.39 -13.30 -10.28
N PHE A 314 -13.34 -14.02 -9.14
CA PHE A 314 -14.52 -14.53 -8.45
C PHE A 314 -15.43 -13.40 -7.97
N VAL A 315 -14.87 -12.34 -7.38
CA VAL A 315 -15.64 -11.14 -6.98
C VAL A 315 -16.26 -10.46 -8.18
N VAL A 316 -15.54 -10.30 -9.30
CA VAL A 316 -16.09 -9.75 -10.55
C VAL A 316 -17.24 -10.61 -11.07
N ILE A 317 -17.12 -11.94 -11.02
CA ILE A 317 -18.19 -12.87 -11.40
C ILE A 317 -19.40 -12.72 -10.48
N ILE A 318 -19.21 -12.67 -9.15
CA ILE A 318 -20.30 -12.45 -8.19
C ILE A 318 -20.99 -11.11 -8.46
N CYS A 319 -20.24 -10.03 -8.68
CA CYS A 319 -20.79 -8.72 -9.00
C CYS A 319 -21.59 -8.75 -10.31
N PHE A 320 -21.10 -9.47 -11.33
CA PHE A 320 -21.81 -9.65 -12.59
C PHE A 320 -23.10 -10.44 -12.40
N ILE A 321 -23.06 -11.54 -11.65
CA ILE A 321 -24.24 -12.34 -11.27
C ILE A 321 -25.22 -11.46 -10.50
N TYR A 322 -24.77 -10.65 -9.55
CA TYR A 322 -25.61 -9.73 -8.79
C TYR A 322 -26.32 -8.72 -9.70
N ILE A 323 -25.61 -8.10 -10.64
CA ILE A 323 -26.20 -7.18 -11.63
C ILE A 323 -27.25 -7.88 -12.50
N LEU A 324 -27.01 -9.14 -12.89
CA LEU A 324 -28.00 -9.94 -13.63
C LEU A 324 -29.21 -10.34 -12.76
N LEU A 325 -29.00 -10.66 -11.49
CA LEU A 325 -30.06 -11.00 -10.52
C LEU A 325 -30.95 -9.79 -10.22
N LEU A 326 -30.39 -8.58 -10.20
CA LEU A 326 -31.13 -7.31 -10.13
C LEU A 326 -32.07 -7.08 -11.34
N ARG A 327 -32.14 -7.99 -12.32
CA ARG A 327 -33.19 -7.94 -13.33
C ARG A 327 -34.45 -8.67 -12.90
N TRP A 328 -34.31 -9.88 -12.37
CA TRP A 328 -35.43 -10.82 -12.17
C TRP A 328 -35.98 -10.76 -10.75
N VAL A 329 -35.16 -10.39 -9.77
CA VAL A 329 -35.47 -10.54 -8.34
C VAL A 329 -35.10 -9.32 -7.49
N VAL A 330 -35.15 -8.08 -8.03
CA VAL A 330 -34.82 -6.84 -7.27
C VAL A 330 -35.51 -6.75 -5.92
N VAL A 331 -36.82 -6.99 -5.89
CA VAL A 331 -37.63 -6.83 -4.68
C VAL A 331 -37.18 -7.80 -3.59
N PRO A 332 -37.17 -9.13 -3.81
CA PRO A 332 -36.68 -10.06 -2.78
C PRO A 332 -35.20 -9.87 -2.47
N VAL A 333 -34.34 -9.52 -3.42
CA VAL A 333 -32.91 -9.26 -3.16
C VAL A 333 -32.73 -8.09 -2.19
N VAL A 334 -33.46 -6.98 -2.37
CA VAL A 334 -33.38 -5.83 -1.47
C VAL A 334 -33.89 -6.18 -0.08
N TRP A 335 -35.05 -6.85 0.04
CA TRP A 335 -35.58 -7.25 1.35
C TRP A 335 -34.70 -8.28 2.07
N VAL A 336 -34.13 -9.26 1.35
CA VAL A 336 -33.17 -10.23 1.90
C VAL A 336 -31.90 -9.54 2.34
N SER A 337 -31.41 -8.53 1.60
CA SER A 337 -30.23 -7.75 2.02
C SER A 337 -30.48 -6.93 3.28
N ILE A 338 -31.68 -6.35 3.42
CA ILE A 338 -32.10 -5.63 4.63
C ILE A 338 -32.21 -6.61 5.81
N ALA A 339 -32.89 -7.74 5.62
CA ALA A 339 -33.01 -8.78 6.64
C ALA A 339 -31.65 -9.36 7.05
N GLY A 340 -30.75 -9.59 6.09
CA GLY A 340 -29.39 -10.05 6.32
C GLY A 340 -28.56 -9.04 7.12
N LEU A 341 -28.71 -7.73 6.86
CA LEU A 341 -28.07 -6.69 7.65
C LEU A 341 -28.56 -6.71 9.12
N PHE A 342 -29.87 -6.83 9.36
CA PHE A 342 -30.41 -6.99 10.71
C PHE A 342 -29.93 -8.28 11.39
N GLY A 343 -29.87 -9.38 10.64
CA GLY A 343 -29.35 -10.65 11.13
C GLY A 343 -27.88 -10.58 11.53
N LEU A 344 -27.03 -9.98 10.70
CA LEU A 344 -25.60 -9.79 10.99
C LEU A 344 -25.38 -8.85 12.18
N LEU A 345 -26.11 -7.73 12.26
CA LEU A 345 -26.00 -6.83 13.41
C LEU A 345 -26.53 -7.48 14.70
N GLY A 346 -27.64 -8.22 14.63
CA GLY A 346 -28.17 -8.99 15.76
C GLY A 346 -27.20 -10.06 16.23
N PHE A 347 -26.57 -10.79 15.31
CA PHE A 347 -25.53 -11.78 15.62
C PHE A 347 -24.28 -11.10 16.22
N SER A 348 -23.90 -9.93 15.71
CA SER A 348 -22.77 -9.15 16.23
C SER A 348 -23.05 -8.69 17.67
N LEU A 349 -24.28 -8.24 17.97
CA LEU A 349 -24.70 -7.90 19.34
C LEU A 349 -24.68 -9.11 20.27
N TYR A 350 -25.12 -10.27 19.78
CA TYR A 350 -25.04 -11.52 20.54
C TYR A 350 -23.59 -11.89 20.87
N LEU A 351 -22.67 -11.81 19.90
CA LEU A 351 -21.24 -12.03 20.14
C LEU A 351 -20.66 -11.01 21.11
N CYS A 352 -21.00 -9.73 20.97
CA CYS A 352 -20.56 -8.69 21.90
C CYS A 352 -21.05 -8.95 23.33
N TYR A 353 -22.30 -9.40 23.49
CA TYR A 353 -22.85 -9.77 24.79
C TYR A 353 -22.13 -10.98 25.41
N LYS A 354 -21.91 -12.05 24.62
CA LYS A 354 -21.19 -13.25 25.09
C LYS A 354 -19.74 -12.92 25.48
N ASN A 355 -19.04 -12.08 24.72
CA ASN A 355 -17.70 -11.65 25.05
C ASN A 355 -17.66 -10.70 26.26
N TYR A 356 -18.64 -9.79 26.39
CA TYR A 356 -18.77 -8.96 27.58
C TYR A 356 -18.94 -9.80 28.85
N GLU A 357 -19.81 -10.82 28.81
CA GLU A 357 -20.01 -11.78 29.90
C GLU A 357 -18.69 -12.49 30.24
N TYR A 358 -18.00 -13.04 29.23
CA TYR A 358 -16.74 -13.74 29.42
C TYR A 358 -15.64 -12.89 30.08
N TYR A 359 -15.43 -11.66 29.62
CA TYR A 359 -14.39 -10.76 30.15
C TYR A 359 -14.79 -10.02 31.42
N ARG A 360 -16.10 -9.96 31.74
CA ARG A 360 -16.57 -9.51 33.05
C ARG A 360 -16.20 -10.55 34.12
N ASP A 361 -16.35 -11.83 33.78
CA ASP A 361 -16.16 -12.94 34.71
C ASP A 361 -14.68 -13.39 34.77
N ASN A 362 -13.89 -13.13 33.70
CA ASN A 362 -12.45 -13.40 33.62
C ASN A 362 -11.65 -12.11 33.34
N PRO A 363 -11.38 -11.28 34.37
CA PRO A 363 -10.57 -10.08 34.17
C PRO A 363 -9.12 -10.45 33.86
N VAL A 364 -8.63 -10.04 32.68
CA VAL A 364 -7.24 -10.27 32.25
C VAL A 364 -6.37 -9.09 32.65
N GLY A 365 -5.18 -9.35 33.21
CA GLY A 365 -4.16 -8.33 33.48
C GLY A 365 -3.60 -7.74 32.18
N LEU A 366 -3.19 -6.47 32.22
CA LEU A 366 -2.76 -5.71 31.04
C LEU A 366 -1.44 -6.28 30.47
N TYR A 367 -1.49 -6.93 29.31
CA TYR A 367 -0.28 -7.20 28.50
C TYR A 367 -0.11 -6.07 27.49
N GLN A 368 0.96 -5.29 27.62
CA GLN A 368 1.27 -4.18 26.72
C GLN A 368 2.19 -4.69 25.61
N THR A 369 1.65 -4.77 24.39
CA THR A 369 2.39 -5.21 23.21
C THR A 369 2.30 -4.13 22.13
N THR A 370 3.37 -3.95 21.34
CA THR A 370 3.52 -2.83 20.40
C THR A 370 3.00 -3.13 18.99
N ASN A 371 2.50 -4.34 18.74
CA ASN A 371 1.97 -4.77 17.45
C ASN A 371 0.50 -4.38 17.26
N LEU A 372 0.05 -4.07 16.02
CA LEU A 372 -1.35 -3.70 15.72
C LEU A 372 -2.35 -4.76 16.20
N LYS A 373 -2.00 -6.05 16.04
CA LYS A 373 -2.77 -7.19 16.56
C LYS A 373 -2.83 -7.18 18.08
N GLY A 374 -1.72 -6.88 18.72
CA GLY A 374 -1.60 -6.76 20.16
C GLY A 374 -2.33 -5.55 20.76
N TYR A 375 -2.34 -4.42 20.06
CA TYR A 375 -3.15 -3.25 20.40
C TYR A 375 -4.64 -3.55 20.26
N ALA A 376 -5.05 -4.22 19.18
CA ALA A 376 -6.42 -4.69 19.02
C ALA A 376 -6.81 -5.68 20.14
N GLU A 377 -5.97 -6.67 20.44
CA GLU A 377 -6.18 -7.63 21.54
C GLU A 377 -6.25 -6.93 22.90
N SER A 378 -5.45 -5.90 23.16
CA SER A 378 -5.49 -5.10 24.39
C SER A 378 -6.82 -4.36 24.56
N ILE A 379 -7.37 -3.82 23.47
CA ILE A 379 -8.69 -3.16 23.46
C ILE A 379 -9.81 -4.21 23.61
N PHE A 380 -9.77 -5.29 22.84
CA PHE A 380 -10.80 -6.34 22.86
C PHE A 380 -10.73 -7.27 24.08
N SER A 381 -9.70 -7.16 24.93
CA SER A 381 -9.65 -7.90 26.20
C SER A 381 -10.30 -7.14 27.37
N LYS A 382 -10.67 -5.87 27.18
CA LYS A 382 -11.33 -5.06 28.21
C LYS A 382 -12.85 -5.24 28.14
N LYS A 383 -13.49 -5.55 29.27
CA LYS A 383 -14.96 -5.64 29.34
C LYS A 383 -15.68 -4.35 28.90
N GLU A 384 -15.09 -3.19 29.19
CA GLU A 384 -15.67 -1.88 28.87
C GLU A 384 -15.83 -1.65 27.36
N THR A 385 -14.95 -2.23 26.53
CA THR A 385 -15.02 -2.07 25.08
C THR A 385 -16.18 -2.87 24.49
N TRP A 386 -16.38 -4.10 24.95
CA TRP A 386 -17.54 -4.91 24.56
C TRP A 386 -18.86 -4.29 25.02
N MET A 387 -18.90 -3.66 26.20
CA MET A 387 -20.06 -2.89 26.65
C MET A 387 -20.34 -1.70 25.73
N ALA A 388 -19.31 -0.90 25.42
CA ALA A 388 -19.46 0.25 24.53
C ALA A 388 -19.92 -0.15 23.11
N LEU A 389 -19.34 -1.22 22.55
CA LEU A 389 -19.73 -1.78 21.25
C LEU A 389 -21.15 -2.32 21.26
N LEU A 390 -21.58 -2.97 22.35
CA LEU A 390 -22.96 -3.45 22.50
C LEU A 390 -23.95 -2.28 22.52
N VAL A 391 -23.68 -1.24 23.31
CA VAL A 391 -24.54 -0.05 23.39
C VAL A 391 -24.60 0.68 22.03
N ALA A 392 -23.45 0.91 21.40
CA ALA A 392 -23.37 1.56 20.10
C ALA A 392 -24.08 0.74 19.00
N GLY A 393 -23.87 -0.58 18.98
CA GLY A 393 -24.52 -1.49 18.05
C GLY A 393 -26.04 -1.55 18.24
N ALA A 394 -26.52 -1.50 19.48
CA ALA A 394 -27.95 -1.50 19.79
C ALA A 394 -28.63 -0.19 19.34
N ILE A 395 -27.98 0.95 19.56
CA ILE A 395 -28.46 2.25 19.06
C ILE A 395 -28.50 2.24 17.52
N LEU A 396 -27.45 1.75 16.86
CA LEU A 396 -27.41 1.63 15.41
C LEU A 396 -28.53 0.73 14.87
N LEU A 397 -28.75 -0.43 15.49
CA LEU A 397 -29.83 -1.35 15.13
C LEU A 397 -31.21 -0.69 15.26
N LEU A 398 -31.44 0.05 16.35
CA LEU A 398 -32.69 0.77 16.57
C LEU A 398 -32.91 1.87 15.51
N ILE A 399 -31.87 2.68 15.21
CA ILE A 399 -31.95 3.72 14.19
C ILE A 399 -32.26 3.09 12.82
N LEU A 400 -31.55 2.03 12.43
CA LEU A 400 -31.80 1.33 11.16
C LEU A 400 -33.21 0.75 11.09
N LEU A 401 -33.71 0.17 12.19
CA LEU A 401 -35.07 -0.36 12.29
C LEU A 401 -36.11 0.75 12.09
N LEU A 402 -35.96 1.88 12.78
CA LEU A 402 -36.83 3.05 12.62
C LEU A 402 -36.78 3.56 11.18
N VAL A 403 -35.59 3.74 10.60
CA VAL A 403 -35.42 4.19 9.21
C VAL A 403 -36.14 3.26 8.23
N VAL A 404 -36.01 1.93 8.37
CA VAL A 404 -36.69 0.97 7.50
C VAL A 404 -38.21 1.01 7.66
N ILE A 405 -38.72 1.12 8.89
CA ILE A 405 -40.17 1.23 9.15
C ILE A 405 -40.74 2.52 8.54
N PHE A 406 -40.12 3.68 8.83
CA PHE A 406 -40.58 4.98 8.34
C PHE A 406 -40.44 5.14 6.83
N LEU A 407 -39.35 4.62 6.24
CA LEU A 407 -39.08 4.74 4.81
C LEU A 407 -39.62 3.58 3.98
N ARG A 408 -40.39 2.63 4.54
CA ARG A 408 -40.88 1.43 3.81
C ARG A 408 -41.55 1.76 2.45
N ASN A 409 -42.37 2.82 2.41
CA ASN A 409 -43.03 3.25 1.19
C ASN A 409 -42.04 3.86 0.18
N ARG A 410 -41.04 4.60 0.67
CA ARG A 410 -39.97 5.17 -0.16
C ARG A 410 -39.04 4.07 -0.69
N ILE A 411 -38.73 3.05 0.11
CA ILE A 411 -37.94 1.89 -0.29
C ILE A 411 -38.66 1.15 -1.44
N SER A 412 -39.98 0.96 -1.34
CA SER A 412 -40.76 0.34 -2.43
C SER A 412 -40.62 1.12 -3.75
N ILE A 413 -40.79 2.45 -3.71
CA ILE A 413 -40.60 3.31 -4.89
C ILE A 413 -39.16 3.19 -5.43
N ALA A 414 -38.16 3.20 -4.55
CA ALA A 414 -36.77 3.03 -4.94
C ALA A 414 -36.51 1.67 -5.60
N THR A 415 -37.12 0.58 -5.10
CA THR A 415 -36.99 -0.74 -5.74
C THR A 415 -37.64 -0.80 -7.12
N ALA A 416 -38.74 -0.05 -7.34
CA ALA A 416 -39.34 0.09 -8.66
C ALA A 416 -38.42 0.86 -9.62
N LEU A 417 -37.77 1.94 -9.15
CA LEU A 417 -36.78 2.68 -9.95
C LEU A 417 -35.55 1.83 -10.29
N ILE A 418 -35.02 1.06 -9.34
CA ILE A 418 -33.90 0.14 -9.57
C ILE A 418 -34.28 -0.93 -10.60
N ARG A 419 -35.50 -1.46 -10.54
CA ARG A 419 -36.02 -2.43 -11.51
C ARG A 419 -36.08 -1.85 -12.92
N GLU A 420 -36.53 -0.61 -13.09
CA GLU A 420 -36.53 0.03 -14.41
C GLU A 420 -35.11 0.38 -14.89
N GLY A 421 -34.24 0.81 -13.97
CA GLY A 421 -32.81 1.04 -14.27
C GLY A 421 -32.09 -0.24 -14.72
N SER A 422 -32.36 -1.39 -14.09
CA SER A 422 -31.72 -2.65 -14.48
C SER A 422 -32.20 -3.16 -15.84
N LYS A 423 -33.45 -2.89 -16.24
CA LYS A 423 -33.93 -3.13 -17.61
C LYS A 423 -33.17 -2.28 -18.63
N ALA A 424 -32.90 -1.02 -18.32
CA ALA A 424 -32.13 -0.14 -19.20
C ALA A 424 -30.69 -0.65 -19.40
N VAL A 425 -29.98 -0.95 -18.31
CA VAL A 425 -28.60 -1.49 -18.34
C VAL A 425 -28.53 -2.80 -19.12
N THR A 426 -29.48 -3.72 -18.90
CA THR A 426 -29.47 -5.03 -19.58
C THR A 426 -29.90 -4.99 -21.04
N SER A 427 -30.68 -3.98 -21.45
CA SER A 427 -31.00 -3.75 -22.86
C SER A 427 -29.80 -3.24 -23.67
N ILE A 428 -28.88 -2.50 -23.03
CA ILE A 428 -27.66 -1.97 -23.63
C ILE A 428 -26.46 -2.70 -23.01
N LYS A 429 -26.24 -3.96 -23.42
CA LYS A 429 -25.23 -4.86 -22.83
C LYS A 429 -23.82 -4.26 -22.68
N SER A 430 -23.43 -3.38 -23.60
CA SER A 430 -22.12 -2.69 -23.56
C SER A 430 -21.95 -1.79 -22.32
N THR A 431 -23.04 -1.30 -21.71
CA THR A 431 -22.99 -0.48 -20.49
C THR A 431 -22.54 -1.25 -19.25
N ILE A 432 -22.65 -2.59 -19.26
CA ILE A 432 -22.19 -3.44 -18.15
C ILE A 432 -20.66 -3.46 -18.07
N PHE A 433 -19.98 -3.47 -19.22
CA PHE A 433 -18.52 -3.47 -19.31
C PHE A 433 -17.92 -2.06 -19.30
N PHE A 434 -18.73 -1.04 -19.56
CA PHE A 434 -18.27 0.35 -19.66
C PHE A 434 -17.48 0.82 -18.43
N PRO A 435 -17.85 0.55 -17.16
CA PRO A 435 -17.12 1.02 -15.97
C PRO A 435 -15.65 0.55 -15.88
N ILE A 436 -15.28 -0.53 -16.57
CA ILE A 436 -13.88 -1.02 -16.61
C ILE A 436 -12.98 0.01 -17.29
N PHE A 437 -13.44 0.62 -18.38
CA PHE A 437 -12.66 1.58 -19.15
C PHE A 437 -12.23 2.83 -18.35
N PRO A 438 -13.14 3.61 -17.73
CA PRO A 438 -12.74 4.77 -16.94
C PRO A 438 -11.96 4.37 -15.68
N TRP A 439 -12.20 3.19 -15.12
CA TRP A 439 -11.39 2.69 -14.00
C TRP A 439 -9.93 2.46 -14.40
N VAL A 440 -9.68 1.78 -15.53
CA VAL A 440 -8.31 1.61 -16.06
C VAL A 440 -7.65 2.97 -16.30
N LEU A 441 -8.38 3.90 -16.92
CA LEU A 441 -7.86 5.23 -17.20
C LEU A 441 -7.53 6.02 -15.90
N GLN A 442 -8.36 5.89 -14.86
CA GLN A 442 -8.09 6.46 -13.53
C GLN A 442 -6.86 5.83 -12.88
N CYS A 443 -6.67 4.51 -12.99
CA CYS A 443 -5.47 3.83 -12.50
C CYS A 443 -4.20 4.34 -13.20
N VAL A 444 -4.25 4.54 -14.52
CA VAL A 444 -3.12 5.11 -15.29
C VAL A 444 -2.79 6.53 -14.82
N VAL A 445 -3.81 7.39 -14.68
CA VAL A 445 -3.63 8.76 -14.17
C VAL A 445 -3.08 8.76 -12.74
N MET A 446 -3.50 7.81 -11.91
CA MET A 446 -3.00 7.67 -10.54
C MET A 446 -1.55 7.22 -10.49
N ALA A 447 -1.16 6.22 -11.28
CA ALA A 447 0.23 5.82 -11.40
C ALA A 447 1.10 6.98 -11.90
N TYR A 448 0.66 7.69 -12.94
CA TYR A 448 1.37 8.85 -13.47
C TYR A 448 1.50 9.98 -12.42
N GLY A 449 0.41 10.36 -11.76
CA GLY A 449 0.42 11.43 -10.76
C GLY A 449 1.33 11.14 -9.56
N VAL A 450 1.34 9.89 -9.07
CA VAL A 450 2.22 9.44 -7.98
C VAL A 450 3.67 9.39 -8.44
N PHE A 451 3.93 8.87 -9.63
CA PHE A 451 5.28 8.80 -10.20
C PHE A 451 5.88 10.20 -10.38
N ILE A 452 5.15 11.12 -10.99
CA ILE A 452 5.59 12.52 -11.14
C ILE A 452 5.75 13.18 -9.76
N PHE A 453 4.89 12.91 -8.79
CA PHE A 453 5.06 13.43 -7.44
C PHE A 453 6.39 13.00 -6.81
N MET A 454 6.74 11.70 -6.91
CA MET A 454 8.02 11.17 -6.42
C MET A 454 9.21 11.80 -7.12
N LEU A 455 9.13 12.00 -8.44
CA LEU A 455 10.17 12.68 -9.20
C LEU A 455 10.33 14.14 -8.79
N ILE A 456 9.23 14.87 -8.56
CA ILE A 456 9.30 16.27 -8.10
C ILE A 456 9.94 16.35 -6.71
N LEU A 457 9.63 15.43 -5.79
CA LEU A 457 10.27 15.37 -4.46
C LEU A 457 11.79 15.24 -4.55
N SER A 458 12.27 14.59 -5.60
CA SER A 458 13.69 14.36 -5.84
C SER A 458 14.40 15.57 -6.46
N ILE A 459 13.68 16.56 -6.99
CA ILE A 459 14.30 17.73 -7.64
C ILE A 459 14.94 18.64 -6.59
N GLY A 460 16.26 18.74 -6.66
CA GLY A 460 17.04 19.74 -5.95
C GLY A 460 18.51 19.35 -5.94
N GLU A 461 19.34 20.21 -5.36
CA GLU A 461 20.77 19.93 -5.21
C GLU A 461 20.99 19.22 -3.88
N ASN A 462 21.82 18.18 -3.92
CA ASN A 462 22.21 17.44 -2.73
C ASN A 462 23.04 18.36 -1.82
N ALA A 463 22.52 18.67 -0.65
CA ALA A 463 23.24 19.41 0.38
C ALA A 463 24.08 18.43 1.18
N PHE A 464 25.38 18.71 1.28
CA PHE A 464 26.31 17.94 2.09
C PHE A 464 26.90 18.83 3.17
N GLY A 465 26.91 18.31 4.39
CA GLY A 465 27.47 18.98 5.56
C GLY A 465 28.57 18.13 6.19
N VAL A 466 29.53 18.79 6.83
CA VAL A 466 30.62 18.07 7.48
C VAL A 466 30.22 17.64 8.88
N ALA A 467 30.45 16.36 9.20
CA ALA A 467 30.25 15.79 10.52
C ALA A 467 31.59 15.41 11.18
N ASN A 468 31.66 15.57 12.51
CA ASN A 468 32.72 15.08 13.39
C ASN A 468 34.16 15.57 13.15
N ILE A 469 34.41 16.62 12.35
CA ILE A 469 35.77 17.20 12.16
C ILE A 469 36.45 17.55 13.48
N LYS A 470 35.74 18.14 14.43
CA LYS A 470 36.33 18.60 15.71
C LYS A 470 36.72 17.46 16.66
N ASN A 471 36.14 16.27 16.45
CA ASN A 471 36.37 15.09 17.28
C ASN A 471 37.50 14.22 16.71
N ASP A 472 37.88 14.41 15.45
CA ASP A 472 38.94 13.67 14.78
C ASP A 472 40.25 14.46 14.83
N THR A 473 41.08 14.23 15.85
CA THR A 473 42.38 14.90 16.00
C THR A 473 43.44 14.40 15.01
N THR A 474 43.15 13.31 14.30
CA THR A 474 44.09 12.64 13.38
C THR A 474 43.87 12.99 11.91
N CYS A 475 42.73 13.64 11.59
CA CYS A 475 42.38 14.04 10.23
C CYS A 475 42.83 15.47 9.95
N ASP A 476 43.69 15.67 8.95
CA ASP A 476 44.02 17.00 8.44
C ASP A 476 43.25 17.27 7.14
N CYS A 477 42.43 18.32 7.18
CA CYS A 477 41.59 18.80 6.09
C CYS A 477 42.03 20.19 5.57
N GLY A 478 43.19 20.70 6.00
CA GLY A 478 43.70 22.01 5.58
C GLY A 478 42.84 23.20 5.98
N GLY A 479 41.94 23.05 6.96
CA GLY A 479 41.11 24.14 7.52
C GLY A 479 40.04 24.70 6.58
N LEU A 480 39.71 24.02 5.47
CA LEU A 480 38.90 24.59 4.37
C LEU A 480 37.38 24.53 4.60
N TYR A 481 36.90 23.70 5.53
CA TYR A 481 35.47 23.37 5.66
C TYR A 481 34.90 23.82 7.01
N THR A 482 33.89 24.68 6.97
CA THR A 482 33.19 25.20 8.16
C THR A 482 31.84 24.53 8.39
N GLU A 483 31.00 24.38 7.36
CA GLU A 483 29.67 23.75 7.47
C GLU A 483 29.26 22.92 6.25
N SER A 484 29.56 23.35 5.02
CA SER A 484 29.30 22.61 3.80
C SER A 484 30.54 21.93 3.23
N CYS A 485 30.35 20.85 2.48
CA CYS A 485 31.43 20.12 1.81
C CYS A 485 30.98 19.55 0.47
N ASP A 486 31.95 19.18 -0.36
CA ASP A 486 31.74 18.37 -1.55
C ASP A 486 32.37 16.99 -1.29
N PRO A 487 31.64 15.87 -1.48
CA PRO A 487 32.11 14.55 -1.05
C PRO A 487 33.39 14.10 -1.79
N ALA A 488 33.51 14.40 -3.08
CA ALA A 488 34.67 14.04 -3.88
C ALA A 488 35.91 14.84 -3.48
N THR A 489 35.75 16.15 -3.30
CA THR A 489 36.83 17.04 -2.85
C THR A 489 37.25 16.75 -1.41
N PHE A 490 36.29 16.37 -0.55
CA PHE A 490 36.55 15.96 0.83
C PHE A 490 37.39 14.68 0.87
N ALA A 491 37.01 13.65 0.11
CA ALA A 491 37.76 12.39 0.04
C ALA A 491 39.21 12.56 -0.48
N LEU A 492 39.45 13.57 -1.32
CA LEU A 492 40.79 13.85 -1.86
C LEU A 492 41.66 14.67 -0.92
N LYS A 493 41.09 15.71 -0.28
CA LYS A 493 41.86 16.70 0.51
C LYS A 493 41.96 16.38 1.99
N CYS A 494 40.99 15.66 2.56
CA CYS A 494 41.03 15.26 3.97
C CYS A 494 41.69 13.88 4.09
N ARG A 495 42.83 13.81 4.76
CA ARG A 495 43.52 12.54 5.03
C ARG A 495 43.94 12.44 6.49
N ASP A 496 43.98 11.20 6.97
CA ASP A 496 44.63 10.87 8.22
C ASP A 496 46.15 11.12 8.06
N THR A 497 46.83 11.44 9.16
CA THR A 497 48.30 11.46 9.32
C THR A 497 49.02 10.24 8.72
N ALA A 498 48.36 9.08 8.66
CA ALA A 498 48.87 7.85 8.03
C ALA A 498 48.67 7.78 6.50
N GLY A 499 48.11 8.82 5.87
CA GLY A 499 47.85 8.92 4.43
C GLY A 499 46.58 8.21 3.94
N GLY A 500 45.79 7.64 4.84
CA GLY A 500 44.49 6.99 4.56
C GLY A 500 43.29 7.94 4.70
N ALA A 501 42.08 7.39 4.53
CA ALA A 501 40.84 8.12 4.79
C ALA A 501 40.67 8.44 6.28
N CYS A 502 40.01 9.55 6.60
CA CYS A 502 39.76 9.96 7.98
C CYS A 502 38.81 8.99 8.71
N LYS A 503 39.03 8.81 10.02
CA LYS A 503 38.33 7.78 10.81
C LYS A 503 36.93 8.21 11.22
N MET A 504 36.78 9.47 11.63
CA MET A 504 35.54 10.01 12.18
C MET A 504 34.99 11.17 11.35
N ALA A 505 35.86 12.01 10.78
CA ALA A 505 35.45 13.14 9.96
C ALA A 505 34.88 12.66 8.61
N ILE A 506 33.66 13.11 8.27
CA ILE A 506 32.99 12.73 7.04
C ILE A 506 32.16 13.87 6.44
N CYS A 507 32.12 13.92 5.11
CA CYS A 507 31.13 14.72 4.37
C CYS A 507 29.85 13.91 4.19
N HIS A 508 28.80 14.27 4.93
CA HIS A 508 27.53 13.54 4.99
C HIS A 508 26.40 14.31 4.30
N PHE A 509 25.55 13.60 3.58
CA PHE A 509 24.34 14.14 2.96
C PHE A 509 23.33 14.60 4.01
N THR A 510 23.09 15.90 4.08
CA THR A 510 22.17 16.51 5.06
C THR A 510 20.75 16.66 4.54
N GLY A 511 20.57 16.71 3.22
CA GLY A 511 19.24 16.80 2.61
C GLY A 511 19.29 17.27 1.16
N ILE A 512 18.11 17.55 0.60
CA ILE A 512 17.97 18.16 -0.73
C ILE A 512 17.59 19.63 -0.54
N ASN A 513 18.36 20.52 -1.14
CA ASN A 513 18.01 21.94 -1.23
C ASN A 513 17.06 22.14 -2.42
N ASN A 514 15.76 22.08 -2.15
CA ASN A 514 14.74 22.25 -3.17
C ASN A 514 14.57 23.74 -3.51
N PRO A 515 14.63 24.13 -4.80
CA PRO A 515 14.33 25.49 -5.19
C PRO A 515 12.84 25.81 -4.96
N HIS A 516 12.51 27.09 -4.72
CA HIS A 516 11.12 27.53 -4.48
C HIS A 516 10.15 27.14 -5.62
N SER A 517 10.66 26.93 -6.83
CA SER A 517 9.92 26.46 -8.00
C SER A 517 9.25 25.08 -7.79
N VAL A 518 9.83 24.20 -6.96
CA VAL A 518 9.31 22.85 -6.67
C VAL A 518 7.92 22.88 -6.03
N VAL A 519 7.64 23.88 -5.20
CA VAL A 519 6.31 24.04 -4.58
C VAL A 519 5.22 24.24 -5.63
N TYR A 520 5.50 25.09 -6.64
CA TYR A 520 4.56 25.32 -7.75
C TYR A 520 4.37 24.06 -8.61
N LEU A 521 5.44 23.29 -8.84
CA LEU A 521 5.36 22.02 -9.57
C LEU A 521 4.47 21.00 -8.83
N HIS A 522 4.59 20.91 -7.50
CA HIS A 522 3.70 20.07 -6.69
C HIS A 522 2.24 20.50 -6.78
N LEU A 523 1.96 21.80 -6.73
CA LEU A 523 0.60 22.33 -6.83
C LEU A 523 -0.01 22.05 -8.22
N ILE A 524 0.76 22.28 -9.30
CA ILE A 524 0.33 21.97 -10.67
C ILE A 524 0.08 20.46 -10.81
N ASN A 525 0.97 19.60 -10.29
CA ASN A 525 0.79 18.16 -10.35
C ASN A 525 -0.46 17.71 -9.57
N LEU A 526 -0.70 18.28 -8.39
CA LEU A 526 -1.86 17.96 -7.56
C LEU A 526 -3.18 18.36 -8.23
N LEU A 527 -3.21 19.56 -8.82
CA LEU A 527 -4.36 20.03 -9.61
C LEU A 527 -4.55 19.17 -10.86
N GLY A 528 -3.46 18.84 -11.56
CA GLY A 528 -3.39 17.91 -12.71
C GLY A 528 -4.04 16.57 -12.43
N PHE A 529 -3.59 15.96 -11.35
CA PHE A 529 -4.06 14.68 -10.85
C PHE A 529 -5.58 14.70 -10.57
N PHE A 530 -6.05 15.63 -9.72
CA PHE A 530 -7.47 15.66 -9.38
C PHE A 530 -8.38 16.06 -10.53
N TRP A 531 -7.98 17.06 -11.32
CA TRP A 531 -8.79 17.54 -12.44
C TRP A 531 -8.97 16.45 -13.49
N THR A 532 -7.91 15.72 -13.84
CA THR A 532 -8.01 14.62 -14.80
C THR A 532 -8.85 13.46 -14.24
N LEU A 533 -8.71 13.11 -12.97
CA LEU A 533 -9.54 12.07 -12.34
C LEU A 533 -11.04 12.40 -12.36
N PHE A 534 -11.40 13.63 -11.97
CA PHE A 534 -12.79 14.09 -12.00
C PHE A 534 -13.31 14.29 -13.41
N PHE A 535 -12.44 14.67 -14.37
CA PHE A 535 -12.79 14.74 -15.78
C PHE A 535 -13.18 13.36 -16.32
N ILE A 536 -12.38 12.32 -16.05
CA ILE A 536 -12.71 10.94 -16.46
C ILE A 536 -14.03 10.48 -15.84
N SER A 537 -14.26 10.79 -14.55
CA SER A 537 -15.54 10.49 -13.89
C SER A 537 -16.71 11.23 -14.55
N GLY A 538 -16.55 12.52 -14.84
CA GLY A 538 -17.59 13.33 -15.46
C GLY A 538 -17.88 12.94 -16.91
N VAL A 539 -16.85 12.54 -17.68
CA VAL A 539 -17.01 11.99 -19.03
C VAL A 539 -17.85 10.72 -18.95
N SER A 540 -17.58 9.86 -17.96
CA SER A 540 -18.33 8.62 -17.74
C SER A 540 -19.80 8.88 -17.39
N ASP A 541 -20.06 9.83 -16.48
CA ASP A 541 -21.42 10.24 -16.11
C ASP A 541 -22.20 10.81 -17.31
N MET A 542 -21.57 11.68 -18.11
CA MET A 542 -22.17 12.27 -19.31
C MET A 542 -22.47 11.23 -20.40
N ILE A 543 -21.57 10.26 -20.62
CA ILE A 543 -21.76 9.16 -21.58
C ILE A 543 -22.96 8.30 -21.17
N LEU A 544 -23.03 7.92 -19.89
CA LEU A 544 -24.14 7.10 -19.37
C LEU A 544 -25.45 7.88 -19.40
N ALA A 545 -25.45 9.17 -19.04
CA ALA A 545 -26.63 10.02 -19.15
C ALA A 545 -27.13 10.15 -20.60
N SER A 546 -26.21 10.33 -21.56
CA SER A 546 -26.54 10.37 -22.99
C SER A 546 -27.11 9.04 -23.50
N THR A 547 -26.58 7.93 -22.99
CA THR A 547 -27.00 6.57 -23.38
C THR A 547 -28.38 6.22 -22.82
N PHE A 548 -28.63 6.47 -21.53
CA PHE A 548 -29.89 6.13 -20.88
C PHE A 548 -31.03 7.09 -21.21
N SER A 549 -30.74 8.36 -21.50
CA SER A 549 -31.77 9.29 -22.02
C SER A 549 -32.31 8.83 -23.38
N ARG A 550 -31.46 8.31 -24.28
CA ARG A 550 -31.96 7.70 -25.53
C ARG A 550 -32.79 6.47 -25.27
N TRP A 551 -32.34 5.62 -24.34
CA TRP A 551 -33.10 4.42 -23.96
C TRP A 551 -34.50 4.75 -23.44
N TYR A 552 -34.61 5.71 -22.53
CA TYR A 552 -35.89 6.04 -21.90
C TYR A 552 -36.87 6.60 -22.94
N TRP A 553 -36.44 7.51 -23.80
CA TRP A 553 -37.30 8.19 -24.78
C TRP A 553 -37.59 7.36 -26.05
N THR A 554 -36.95 6.21 -26.22
CA THR A 554 -37.29 5.25 -27.29
C THR A 554 -38.49 4.40 -26.85
N PHE A 555 -39.65 4.54 -27.49
CA PHE A 555 -40.87 3.79 -27.09
C PHE A 555 -40.71 2.27 -27.32
N HIS A 556 -40.37 1.86 -28.55
CA HIS A 556 -40.11 0.47 -28.88
C HIS A 556 -38.63 0.15 -28.65
N LYS A 557 -38.31 -0.58 -27.58
CA LYS A 557 -36.92 -0.90 -27.22
C LYS A 557 -36.19 -1.79 -28.26
N LYS A 558 -36.91 -2.34 -29.25
CA LYS A 558 -36.33 -3.04 -30.40
C LYS A 558 -35.66 -2.09 -31.40
N ASP A 559 -36.06 -0.81 -31.41
CA ASP A 559 -35.58 0.21 -32.34
C ASP A 559 -34.28 0.87 -31.84
N LEU A 560 -33.73 0.39 -30.72
CA LEU A 560 -32.47 0.88 -30.19
C LEU A 560 -31.32 0.50 -31.11
N PRO A 561 -30.47 1.46 -31.54
CA PRO A 561 -29.33 1.15 -32.39
C PRO A 561 -28.36 0.23 -31.63
N PHE A 562 -27.83 -0.78 -32.32
CA PHE A 562 -26.88 -1.75 -31.75
C PHE A 562 -25.68 -1.08 -31.05
N PHE A 563 -25.28 0.11 -31.53
CA PHE A 563 -24.20 0.93 -30.98
C PHE A 563 -24.70 2.14 -30.16
N THR A 564 -25.73 1.97 -29.33
CA THR A 564 -26.29 3.09 -28.52
C THR A 564 -25.23 3.73 -27.61
N LEU A 565 -24.40 2.93 -26.94
CA LEU A 565 -23.31 3.44 -26.10
C LEU A 565 -22.26 4.19 -26.91
N THR A 566 -21.81 3.64 -28.05
CA THR A 566 -20.81 4.28 -28.91
C THR A 566 -21.30 5.64 -29.40
N SER A 567 -22.59 5.76 -29.69
CA SER A 567 -23.16 7.04 -30.09
C SER A 567 -23.24 8.04 -28.91
N GLY A 568 -23.47 7.57 -27.67
CA GLY A 568 -23.33 8.39 -26.46
C GLY A 568 -21.88 8.85 -26.21
N ILE A 569 -20.90 7.96 -26.47
CA ILE A 569 -19.46 8.30 -26.45
C ILE A 569 -19.17 9.39 -27.46
N PHE A 570 -19.55 9.19 -28.73
CA PHE A 570 -19.31 10.17 -29.79
C PHE A 570 -19.96 11.53 -29.48
N GLN A 571 -21.20 11.52 -29.00
CA GLN A 571 -21.92 12.73 -28.61
C GLN A 571 -21.19 13.47 -27.48
N THR A 572 -20.73 12.76 -26.45
CA THR A 572 -20.01 13.36 -25.33
C THR A 572 -18.67 13.95 -25.77
N LEU A 573 -17.89 13.18 -26.53
CA LEU A 573 -16.57 13.62 -27.03
C LEU A 573 -16.68 14.79 -28.02
N ARG A 574 -17.71 14.82 -28.86
CA ARG A 574 -17.86 15.85 -29.89
C ARG A 574 -18.46 17.16 -29.36
N TYR A 575 -19.39 17.07 -28.41
CA TYR A 575 -20.21 18.23 -28.02
C TYR A 575 -20.02 18.66 -26.55
N HIS A 576 -19.73 17.75 -25.62
CA HIS A 576 -19.85 18.04 -24.18
C HIS A 576 -18.55 17.99 -23.38
N LEU A 577 -17.38 17.85 -24.02
CA LEU A 577 -16.11 17.82 -23.31
C LEU A 577 -15.81 19.10 -22.51
N GLY A 578 -16.22 20.27 -23.01
CA GLY A 578 -16.06 21.54 -22.29
C GLY A 578 -16.86 21.59 -21.00
N THR A 579 -18.13 21.17 -21.05
CA THR A 579 -19.05 21.11 -19.89
C THR A 579 -18.49 20.20 -18.81
N VAL A 580 -17.96 19.05 -19.23
CA VAL A 580 -17.32 18.09 -18.32
C VAL A 580 -16.02 18.64 -17.75
N ALA A 581 -15.20 19.31 -18.55
CA ALA A 581 -13.96 19.95 -18.08
C ALA A 581 -14.22 21.02 -17.02
N PHE A 582 -15.25 21.85 -17.23
CA PHE A 582 -15.67 22.87 -16.26
C PHE A 582 -16.18 22.26 -14.95
N GLY A 583 -17.12 21.31 -15.04
CA GLY A 583 -17.63 20.63 -13.85
C GLY A 583 -16.52 19.91 -13.06
N ALA A 584 -15.60 19.24 -13.77
CA ALA A 584 -14.45 18.59 -13.15
C ALA A 584 -13.49 19.57 -12.45
N LEU A 585 -13.28 20.76 -13.02
CA LEU A 585 -12.43 21.80 -12.44
C LEU A 585 -12.96 22.28 -11.08
N ILE A 586 -14.27 22.54 -10.98
CA ILE A 586 -14.89 23.00 -9.73
C ILE A 586 -14.67 21.99 -8.60
N ILE A 587 -14.88 20.70 -8.86
CA ILE A 587 -14.66 19.64 -7.87
C ILE A 587 -13.17 19.51 -7.55
N ALA A 588 -12.29 19.61 -8.56
CA ALA A 588 -10.85 19.50 -8.37
C ALA A 588 -10.28 20.59 -7.46
N ILE A 589 -10.71 21.85 -7.64
CA ILE A 589 -10.29 22.97 -6.78
C ILE A 589 -10.68 22.72 -5.32
N VAL A 590 -11.93 22.34 -5.07
CA VAL A 590 -12.40 22.02 -3.71
C VAL A 590 -11.63 20.85 -3.11
N ARG A 591 -11.28 19.84 -3.92
CA ARG A 591 -10.47 18.70 -3.47
C ARG A 591 -9.04 19.09 -3.11
N VAL A 592 -8.40 19.95 -3.91
CA VAL A 592 -7.08 20.50 -3.62
C VAL A 592 -7.09 21.28 -2.30
N ILE A 593 -8.09 22.15 -2.09
CA ILE A 593 -8.24 22.90 -0.83
C ILE A 593 -8.36 21.95 0.36
N ARG A 594 -9.15 20.89 0.24
CA ARG A 594 -9.30 19.87 1.30
C ARG A 594 -7.97 19.20 1.66
N VAL A 595 -7.17 18.83 0.65
CA VAL A 595 -5.84 18.23 0.88
C VAL A 595 -4.89 19.23 1.56
N ILE A 596 -4.91 20.50 1.14
CA ILE A 596 -4.09 21.56 1.77
C ILE A 596 -4.50 21.77 3.23
N LEU A 597 -5.80 21.79 3.55
CA LEU A 597 -6.29 21.89 4.93
C LEU A 597 -5.83 20.73 5.79
N GLU A 598 -5.76 19.52 5.24
CA GLU A 598 -5.24 18.34 5.94
C GLU A 598 -3.73 18.43 6.18
N TYR A 599 -2.98 18.93 5.21
CA TYR A 599 -1.55 19.22 5.37
C TYR A 599 -1.29 20.29 6.44
N ILE A 600 -2.06 21.38 6.43
CA ILE A 600 -1.95 22.45 7.44
C ILE A 600 -2.28 21.92 8.82
N ASP A 601 -3.37 21.13 8.96
CA ASP A 601 -3.73 20.50 10.24
C ASP A 601 -2.58 19.65 10.78
N HIS A 602 -1.93 18.85 9.94
CA HIS A 602 -0.78 18.04 10.34
C HIS A 602 0.41 18.90 10.81
N LYS A 603 0.69 20.04 10.17
CA LYS A 603 1.74 20.97 10.61
C LYS A 603 1.37 21.71 11.89
N LEU A 604 0.11 22.07 12.06
CA LEU A 604 -0.41 22.78 13.23
C LEU A 604 -0.52 21.89 14.48
N LYS A 605 -0.48 20.55 14.35
CA LYS A 605 -0.36 19.65 15.51
C LYS A 605 0.86 19.95 16.39
N LYS A 606 1.90 20.60 15.86
CA LYS A 606 3.06 21.08 16.63
C LYS A 606 2.73 22.27 17.55
N PHE A 607 1.68 23.03 17.24
CA PHE A 607 1.27 24.27 17.92
C PHE A 607 -0.16 24.13 18.46
N ASP A 608 -0.39 23.07 19.23
CA ASP A 608 -1.71 22.60 19.66
C ASP A 608 -2.47 23.68 20.48
N ASN A 609 -3.38 24.38 19.81
CA ASN A 609 -4.22 25.43 20.39
C ASN A 609 -5.71 25.04 20.23
N PRO A 610 -6.57 25.23 21.25
CA PRO A 610 -7.99 24.91 21.15
C PRO A 610 -8.70 25.64 20.01
N LEU A 611 -8.34 26.91 19.78
CA LEU A 611 -8.89 27.73 18.70
C LEU A 611 -8.52 27.19 17.30
N SER A 612 -7.26 26.81 17.08
CA SER A 612 -6.83 26.25 15.79
C SER A 612 -7.52 24.91 15.51
N ARG A 613 -7.71 24.08 16.54
CA ARG A 613 -8.45 22.81 16.43
C ARG A 613 -9.92 23.03 16.05
N ALA A 614 -10.58 24.02 16.65
CA ALA A 614 -11.97 24.37 16.34
C ALA A 614 -12.13 24.89 14.90
N ILE A 615 -11.25 25.82 14.47
CA ILE A 615 -11.26 26.36 13.10
C ILE A 615 -11.00 25.24 12.08
N MET A 616 -10.01 24.39 12.32
CA MET A 616 -9.70 23.29 11.41
C MET A 616 -10.83 22.27 11.31
N CYS A 617 -11.51 21.98 12.41
CA CYS A 617 -12.70 21.11 12.41
C CYS A 617 -13.82 21.70 11.54
N CYS A 618 -14.12 23.00 11.71
CA CYS A 618 -15.15 23.70 10.95
C CYS A 618 -14.83 23.74 9.45
N CYS A 619 -13.61 24.13 9.06
CA CYS A 619 -13.19 24.18 7.67
C CYS A 619 -13.23 22.80 7.00
N LYS A 620 -12.73 21.75 7.67
CA LYS A 620 -12.77 20.38 7.13
C LYS A 620 -14.21 19.90 6.90
N CYS A 621 -15.11 20.16 7.85
CA CYS A 621 -16.52 19.84 7.71
C CYS A 621 -17.16 20.59 6.53
N PHE A 622 -16.95 21.91 6.45
CA PHE A 622 -17.48 22.74 5.36
C PHE A 622 -17.04 22.25 3.98
N PHE A 623 -15.73 22.04 3.77
CA PHE A 623 -15.23 21.60 2.47
C PHE A 623 -15.62 20.15 2.14
N TRP A 624 -15.82 19.29 3.14
CA TRP A 624 -16.41 17.97 2.92
C TRP A 624 -17.87 18.04 2.47
N CYS A 625 -18.67 18.91 3.10
CA CYS A 625 -20.05 19.18 2.69
C CYS A 625 -20.10 19.79 1.28
N LEU A 626 -19.25 20.77 0.99
CA LEU A 626 -19.17 21.43 -0.31
C LEU A 626 -18.76 20.46 -1.43
N GLU A 627 -17.74 19.61 -1.21
CA GLU A 627 -17.34 18.57 -2.17
C GLU A 627 -18.51 17.63 -2.49
N SER A 628 -19.26 17.21 -1.46
CA SER A 628 -20.40 16.31 -1.60
C SER A 628 -21.55 16.96 -2.36
N PHE A 629 -21.85 18.22 -2.05
CA PHE A 629 -22.86 19.02 -2.71
C PHE A 629 -22.54 19.27 -4.20
N LEU A 630 -21.29 19.64 -4.51
CA LEU A 630 -20.85 19.88 -5.88
C LEU A 630 -20.87 18.61 -6.73
N LYS A 631 -20.47 17.45 -6.18
CA LYS A 631 -20.60 16.17 -6.88
C LYS A 631 -22.05 15.84 -7.22
N PHE A 632 -22.98 16.14 -6.30
CA PHE A 632 -24.41 15.96 -6.55
C PHE A 632 -24.92 16.89 -7.66
N ILE A 633 -24.60 18.19 -7.59
CA ILE A 633 -25.02 19.15 -8.62
C ILE A 633 -24.46 18.78 -9.99
N ASN A 634 -23.16 18.53 -10.10
CA ASN A 634 -22.52 18.23 -11.37
C ASN A 634 -23.14 17.00 -12.05
N LYS A 635 -23.44 15.95 -11.27
CA LYS A 635 -24.09 14.75 -11.81
C LYS A 635 -25.46 15.06 -12.41
N ASN A 636 -26.26 15.88 -11.74
CA ASN A 636 -27.58 16.29 -12.25
C ASN A 636 -27.45 17.25 -13.45
N ALA A 637 -26.50 18.18 -13.42
CA ALA A 637 -26.21 19.07 -14.53
C ALA A 637 -25.81 18.29 -15.79
N TYR A 638 -24.94 17.28 -15.66
CA TYR A 638 -24.56 16.41 -16.77
C TYR A 638 -25.76 15.67 -17.37
N ILE A 639 -26.71 15.21 -16.55
CA ILE A 639 -27.95 14.60 -17.05
C ILE A 639 -28.75 15.60 -17.87
N MET A 640 -28.94 16.82 -17.37
CA MET A 640 -29.69 17.86 -18.07
C MET A 640 -29.02 18.28 -19.38
N CYS A 641 -27.70 18.45 -19.38
CA CYS A 641 -26.89 18.76 -20.57
C CYS A 641 -26.95 17.62 -21.60
N ALA A 642 -26.87 16.37 -21.16
CA ALA A 642 -26.99 15.21 -22.04
C ALA A 642 -28.36 15.16 -22.74
N VAL A 643 -29.44 15.47 -22.03
CA VAL A 643 -30.80 15.48 -22.60
C VAL A 643 -31.00 16.66 -23.55
N HIS A 644 -30.77 17.89 -23.10
CA HIS A 644 -31.15 19.10 -23.83
C HIS A 644 -30.08 19.62 -24.79
N GLY A 645 -28.80 19.26 -24.59
CA GLY A 645 -27.71 19.75 -25.40
C GLY A 645 -27.19 21.14 -25.02
N HIS A 646 -27.56 21.66 -23.85
CA HIS A 646 -27.09 22.96 -23.34
C HIS A 646 -25.75 22.87 -22.59
N SER A 647 -25.11 24.02 -22.40
CA SER A 647 -23.92 24.21 -21.55
C SER A 647 -24.23 24.01 -20.07
N PHE A 648 -23.16 23.87 -19.28
CA PHE A 648 -23.21 23.59 -17.83
C PHE A 648 -24.05 24.58 -17.02
#